data_AF-A0AAD6TR64-F1
#
_entry.id   AF-A0AAD6TR64-F1
#
_cell.length_a   1.000
_cell.length_b   1.000
_cell.length_c   1.000
_cell.angle_alpha   90.00
_cell.angle_beta   90.00
_cell.angle_gamma   90.00
#
_symmetry.space_group_name_H-M   'P 1'
#
loop_
_entity.id
_entity.type
_entity.pdbx_description
1 polymer ?
#
loop_
_entity_poly.entity_id
_entity_poly.type
_entity_poly.pdbx_seq_one_letter_code
_entity_poly.pdbx_strand_id
1 'polypeptide(L)'
;MSQGAGKTPQAGTSPSKGSAPSVWSDRAAKTFQTELAKLVNSFRGPGAIVQIDGSKWVVTTNADYIPDLPASARHDVYLRKDFRYGEDDYTLWPQQWSDTYCHLPAIRARTSLPGHWQILAWNPGPEDFVKDSSSLAQGLGKLHPNRYILLADLLEELFLQYKMYLMGIPANKEPAASVKPLVSSATLAIQRLESIPSTLEQMSLAVCNLQRTLLELDAMLSYLQIFRGRMESGGIAAARAGPFIGAYTADPIVAQKLALAGLPFWFIRPATDEASGQITQVLSFRSPTSQLELAPHSKYDAIAVSTNSTDKKVQAIQRVSASVEWYRDPFAEPREEAESGEVLEARQSKTVPPESQASSSRRGGKDVSRPAQTERRHAPYPKPKGPARGVPGPSVQGQGGGRNKFDLIHRQEMPPSIAAWQNSLKAVDTTRGTFGPLCKTDTYYVFPEPALIVSPDSEGRRLQRLHHYKMLRPVLLYRLGNARLGHDPLSSQEWREVLAGSLAPQGTVATKKQQRAGVIQRLLSPALKACGLDARTDFPLPLDNLPPFPINAAKEMIWEVAESNFRFELVSLDRRASGMSRFEACMECFPGRAPVLMGMPLADAKRGFGAAAVQDRHPYIMALARLMCDWRYSHVPSIIRESEDPNGRWAKAKIFELELAVTAYYTQAFFNFFGRAAVVPMTLTHELTADT
;
A
#
# COMPACT_ATOMS: atom_id res chain seq x y z
N MET A 1 42.84 -72.76 16.08
CA MET A 1 43.17 -73.62 14.93
C MET A 1 43.09 -72.77 13.66
N SER A 2 44.20 -72.71 12.92
CA SER A 2 44.46 -72.25 11.53
C SER A 2 43.42 -71.37 10.80
N GLN A 3 43.78 -70.12 10.43
CA GLN A 3 44.23 -69.65 9.08
C GLN A 3 43.15 -69.74 7.98
N GLY A 4 42.86 -68.75 7.12
CA GLY A 4 43.43 -67.43 6.86
C GLY A 4 42.88 -66.86 5.52
N ALA A 5 42.93 -65.53 5.37
CA ALA A 5 42.80 -64.70 4.14
C ALA A 5 41.39 -64.44 3.56
N GLY A 6 40.98 -63.24 3.15
CA GLY A 6 41.59 -61.90 3.07
C GLY A 6 40.88 -61.12 1.97
N LYS A 7 40.41 -59.89 2.22
CA LYS A 7 40.36 -58.74 1.27
C LYS A 7 39.53 -57.55 1.80
N THR A 8 40.13 -56.39 1.55
CA THR A 8 39.79 -54.99 1.83
C THR A 8 38.46 -54.52 1.20
N PRO A 9 37.80 -53.47 1.74
CA PRO A 9 36.63 -52.85 1.13
C PRO A 9 37.05 -51.67 0.23
N GLN A 10 36.57 -51.64 -1.02
CA GLN A 10 36.72 -50.48 -1.91
C GLN A 10 35.41 -50.13 -2.62
N ALA A 11 35.09 -48.84 -2.54
CA ALA A 11 34.51 -47.99 -3.58
C ALA A 11 33.07 -48.24 -4.06
N GLY A 12 32.15 -47.42 -3.49
CA GLY A 12 31.31 -46.49 -4.25
C GLY A 12 30.64 -46.99 -5.52
N THR A 13 29.48 -47.62 -5.38
CA THR A 13 28.52 -47.80 -6.48
C THR A 13 27.80 -46.48 -6.78
N SER A 14 28.12 -45.87 -7.92
CA SER A 14 27.31 -44.83 -8.56
C SER A 14 25.97 -45.43 -9.02
N PRO A 15 24.81 -44.78 -8.78
CA PRO A 15 23.57 -45.17 -9.42
C PRO A 15 23.57 -44.71 -10.89
N SER A 16 23.32 -45.67 -11.77
CA SER A 16 23.06 -45.52 -13.19
C SER A 16 21.94 -44.52 -13.47
N LYS A 17 22.14 -43.69 -14.51
CA LYS A 17 21.16 -42.80 -15.14
C LYS A 17 19.81 -43.51 -15.34
N GLY A 18 18.82 -43.15 -14.53
CA GLY A 18 17.41 -43.48 -14.77
C GLY A 18 16.81 -42.46 -15.74
N SER A 19 16.69 -42.86 -17.00
CA SER A 19 15.82 -42.20 -17.99
C SER A 19 14.36 -42.34 -17.56
N ALA A 20 13.66 -41.21 -17.42
CA ALA A 20 12.22 -41.16 -17.20
C ALA A 20 11.45 -41.70 -18.42
N PRO A 21 10.35 -42.45 -18.28
CA PRO A 21 9.49 -42.78 -19.41
C PRO A 21 8.49 -41.65 -19.67
N SER A 22 8.77 -40.83 -20.68
CA SER A 22 7.76 -40.03 -21.36
C SER A 22 7.06 -40.90 -22.41
N VAL A 23 5.87 -41.43 -22.09
CA VAL A 23 5.00 -42.03 -23.12
C VAL A 23 3.55 -41.65 -22.81
N TRP A 24 3.15 -40.45 -23.21
CA TRP A 24 1.77 -40.25 -23.65
C TRP A 24 1.60 -41.08 -24.92
N SER A 25 0.77 -42.14 -24.89
CA SER A 25 0.58 -42.99 -26.08
C SER A 25 -0.08 -42.19 -27.22
N ASP A 26 0.43 -42.33 -28.45
CA ASP A 26 -0.10 -41.68 -29.66
C ASP A 26 -1.61 -41.89 -29.88
N ARG A 27 -2.15 -42.98 -29.32
CA ARG A 27 -3.59 -43.31 -29.37
C ARG A 27 -4.43 -42.36 -28.51
N ALA A 28 -3.97 -42.03 -27.31
CA ALA A 28 -4.67 -41.09 -26.43
C ALA A 28 -4.64 -39.66 -27.01
N ALA A 29 -3.51 -39.25 -27.59
CA ALA A 29 -3.39 -37.97 -28.28
C ALA A 29 -4.32 -37.88 -29.51
N LYS A 30 -4.39 -38.92 -30.34
CA LYS A 30 -5.30 -38.97 -31.50
C LYS A 30 -6.78 -38.96 -31.10
N THR A 31 -7.16 -39.69 -30.07
CA THR A 31 -8.54 -39.68 -29.55
C THR A 31 -8.91 -38.30 -29.02
N PHE A 32 -8.02 -37.67 -28.24
CA PHE A 32 -8.23 -36.32 -27.73
C PHE A 32 -8.39 -35.29 -28.86
N GLN A 33 -7.52 -35.33 -29.88
CA GLN A 33 -7.63 -34.45 -31.05
C GLN A 33 -8.93 -34.66 -31.83
N THR A 34 -9.40 -35.90 -31.94
CA THR A 34 -10.67 -36.23 -32.61
C THR A 34 -11.87 -35.68 -31.86
N GLU A 35 -11.90 -35.84 -30.53
CA GLU A 35 -12.96 -35.28 -29.68
C GLU A 35 -12.93 -33.74 -29.65
N LEU A 36 -11.73 -33.14 -29.65
CA LEU A 36 -11.58 -31.68 -29.74
C LEU A 36 -12.10 -31.15 -31.08
N ALA A 37 -11.79 -31.83 -32.20
CA ALA A 37 -12.30 -31.48 -33.52
C ALA A 37 -13.83 -31.60 -33.60
N LYS A 38 -14.43 -32.63 -32.98
CA LYS A 38 -15.89 -32.75 -32.87
C LYS A 38 -16.48 -31.60 -32.05
N LEU A 39 -15.86 -31.25 -30.93
CA LEU A 39 -16.30 -30.16 -30.08
C LEU A 39 -16.26 -28.81 -30.81
N VAL A 40 -15.15 -28.48 -31.47
CA VAL A 40 -15.00 -27.27 -32.29
C VAL A 40 -16.10 -27.18 -33.35
N ASN A 41 -16.41 -28.30 -34.01
CA ASN A 41 -17.42 -28.37 -35.06
C ASN A 41 -18.87 -28.42 -34.56
N SER A 42 -19.08 -28.64 -33.26
CA SER A 42 -20.42 -28.70 -32.65
C SER A 42 -21.00 -27.33 -32.31
N PHE A 43 -20.15 -26.30 -32.17
CA PHE A 43 -20.61 -24.95 -31.84
C PHE A 43 -21.34 -24.30 -33.03
N ARG A 44 -22.66 -24.25 -32.93
CA ARG A 44 -23.54 -23.52 -33.85
C ARG A 44 -24.30 -22.45 -33.07
N GLY A 45 -24.46 -21.28 -33.68
CA GLY A 45 -25.20 -20.19 -33.06
C GLY A 45 -25.00 -18.85 -33.74
N PRO A 46 -25.56 -17.77 -33.16
CA PRO A 46 -25.29 -16.41 -33.60
C PRO A 46 -23.79 -16.10 -33.64
N GLY A 47 -23.39 -15.26 -34.57
CA GLY A 47 -21.97 -15.01 -34.83
C GLY A 47 -21.72 -14.03 -35.96
N ALA A 48 -20.46 -13.90 -36.36
CA ALA A 48 -20.08 -13.19 -37.59
C ALA A 48 -18.71 -13.69 -38.07
N ILE A 49 -18.39 -13.32 -39.30
CA ILE A 49 -17.03 -13.41 -39.83
C ILE A 49 -16.34 -12.08 -39.54
N VAL A 50 -15.16 -12.14 -38.90
CA VAL A 50 -14.32 -10.99 -38.54
C VAL A 50 -13.01 -11.05 -39.29
N GLN A 51 -12.39 -9.90 -39.56
CA GLN A 51 -11.05 -9.84 -40.13
C GLN A 51 -10.10 -9.30 -39.07
N ILE A 52 -9.11 -10.11 -38.69
CA ILE A 52 -8.08 -9.78 -37.68
C ILE A 52 -6.73 -9.95 -38.36
N ASP A 53 -5.92 -8.89 -38.40
CA ASP A 53 -4.58 -8.87 -39.01
C ASP A 53 -4.56 -9.42 -40.44
N GLY A 54 -5.58 -9.08 -41.24
CA GLY A 54 -5.71 -9.52 -42.63
C GLY A 54 -6.29 -10.92 -42.84
N SER A 55 -6.47 -11.70 -41.78
CA SER A 55 -7.02 -13.07 -41.83
C SER A 55 -8.51 -13.08 -41.46
N LYS A 56 -9.30 -13.95 -42.10
CA LYS A 56 -10.72 -14.14 -41.77
C LYS A 56 -10.90 -15.16 -40.64
N TRP A 57 -11.73 -14.81 -39.66
CA TRP A 57 -12.08 -15.62 -38.51
C TRP A 57 -13.60 -15.68 -38.36
N VAL A 58 -14.11 -16.76 -37.78
CA VAL A 58 -15.50 -16.92 -37.37
C VAL A 58 -15.59 -16.74 -35.86
N VAL A 59 -16.55 -15.93 -35.42
CA VAL A 59 -16.91 -15.77 -34.02
C VAL A 59 -18.28 -16.40 -33.81
N THR A 60 -18.40 -17.34 -32.88
CA THR A 60 -19.69 -17.89 -32.41
C THR A 60 -19.91 -17.49 -30.96
N THR A 61 -21.14 -17.12 -30.60
CA THR A 61 -21.45 -16.57 -29.29
C THR A 61 -22.87 -16.90 -28.84
N ASN A 62 -23.08 -16.85 -27.53
CA ASN A 62 -24.41 -16.80 -26.89
C ASN A 62 -24.82 -15.37 -26.48
N ALA A 63 -24.01 -14.37 -26.84
CA ALA A 63 -24.30 -12.95 -26.66
C ALA A 63 -25.11 -12.39 -27.84
N ASP A 64 -25.65 -11.19 -27.64
CA ASP A 64 -26.48 -10.43 -28.58
C ASP A 64 -25.67 -9.49 -29.49
N TYR A 65 -24.34 -9.46 -29.34
CA TYR A 65 -23.43 -8.61 -30.10
C TYR A 65 -22.03 -9.23 -30.17
N ILE A 66 -21.15 -8.67 -31.01
CA ILE A 66 -19.72 -9.01 -31.08
C ILE A 66 -18.88 -7.79 -30.64
N PRO A 67 -18.03 -7.88 -29.60
CA PRO A 67 -17.14 -6.79 -29.23
C PRO A 67 -16.03 -6.63 -30.27
N ASP A 68 -15.59 -5.40 -30.53
CA ASP A 68 -14.33 -5.19 -31.23
C ASP A 68 -13.21 -5.83 -30.39
N LEU A 69 -12.48 -6.75 -31.02
CA LEU A 69 -11.38 -7.48 -30.39
C LEU A 69 -10.08 -6.66 -30.52
N PRO A 70 -9.29 -6.53 -29.45
CA PRO A 70 -8.05 -5.78 -29.51
C PRO A 70 -7.03 -6.47 -30.44
N ALA A 71 -6.24 -5.68 -31.16
CA ALA A 71 -5.20 -6.20 -32.07
C ALA A 71 -4.10 -6.96 -31.29
N SER A 72 -3.44 -7.91 -31.96
CA SER A 72 -2.60 -8.93 -31.32
C SER A 72 -1.16 -8.50 -30.94
N ALA A 73 -0.84 -7.19 -30.98
CA ALA A 73 0.50 -6.65 -30.74
C ALA A 73 0.75 -6.17 -29.28
N ARG A 74 1.98 -5.74 -28.99
CA ARG A 74 2.36 -5.05 -27.74
C ARG A 74 1.38 -3.89 -27.51
N HIS A 75 0.78 -3.86 -26.33
CA HIS A 75 -0.36 -2.99 -26.02
C HIS A 75 -0.08 -2.23 -24.73
N ASP A 76 -0.18 -0.90 -24.80
CA ASP A 76 -0.01 -0.05 -23.63
C ASP A 76 -1.38 0.19 -22.99
N VAL A 77 -1.45 0.08 -21.67
CA VAL A 77 -2.68 0.32 -20.90
C VAL A 77 -2.70 1.76 -20.41
N TYR A 78 -3.78 2.49 -20.68
CA TYR A 78 -3.89 3.91 -20.33
C TYR A 78 -4.96 4.13 -19.29
N LEU A 79 -4.63 4.91 -18.25
CA LEU A 79 -5.65 5.55 -17.44
C LEU A 79 -6.35 6.61 -18.30
N ARG A 80 -7.68 6.54 -18.38
CA ARG A 80 -8.53 7.41 -19.18
C ARG A 80 -9.06 8.58 -18.35
N LYS A 81 -9.69 9.58 -18.98
CA LYS A 81 -10.19 10.79 -18.30
C LYS A 81 -11.18 10.52 -17.17
N ASP A 82 -11.92 9.41 -17.25
CA ASP A 82 -12.86 8.96 -16.22
C ASP A 82 -12.20 8.12 -15.11
N PHE A 83 -10.87 8.06 -15.07
CA PHE A 83 -10.06 7.27 -14.14
C PHE A 83 -10.25 5.74 -14.27
N ARG A 84 -10.72 5.29 -15.44
CA ARG A 84 -10.79 3.87 -15.80
C ARG A 84 -9.75 3.53 -16.88
N TYR A 85 -9.76 2.29 -17.36
CA TYR A 85 -8.78 1.82 -18.35
C TYR A 85 -9.41 1.55 -19.73
N GLY A 86 -10.59 2.11 -20.00
CA GLY A 86 -11.29 1.93 -21.28
C GLY A 86 -11.55 0.45 -21.57
N GLU A 87 -11.19 0.02 -22.79
CA GLU A 87 -11.29 -1.35 -23.28
C GLU A 87 -10.41 -2.36 -22.53
N ASP A 88 -9.38 -1.89 -21.81
CA ASP A 88 -8.52 -2.74 -20.98
C ASP A 88 -9.05 -2.93 -19.55
N ASP A 89 -10.08 -2.16 -19.15
CA ASP A 89 -10.73 -2.34 -17.86
C ASP A 89 -11.64 -3.57 -17.91
N TYR A 90 -11.22 -4.64 -17.24
CA TYR A 90 -11.94 -5.91 -17.18
C TYR A 90 -13.33 -5.82 -16.53
N THR A 91 -13.67 -4.69 -15.90
CA THR A 91 -15.03 -4.43 -15.39
C THR A 91 -15.94 -3.68 -16.35
N LEU A 92 -15.41 -3.25 -17.51
CA LEU A 92 -16.13 -2.50 -18.53
C LEU A 92 -16.27 -3.27 -19.84
N TRP A 93 -15.24 -4.02 -20.23
CA TRP A 93 -15.15 -4.63 -21.55
C TRP A 93 -14.71 -6.10 -21.47
N PRO A 94 -15.24 -6.99 -22.34
CA PRO A 94 -14.82 -8.39 -22.40
C PRO A 94 -13.31 -8.55 -22.59
N GLN A 95 -12.71 -9.43 -21.81
CA GLN A 95 -11.28 -9.78 -21.91
C GLN A 95 -11.09 -11.20 -22.44
N GLN A 96 -9.85 -11.53 -22.83
CA GLN A 96 -9.49 -12.90 -23.16
C GLN A 96 -9.65 -13.77 -21.90
N TRP A 97 -10.13 -15.00 -22.06
CA TRP A 97 -10.11 -15.97 -20.96
C TRP A 97 -8.72 -16.10 -20.34
N SER A 98 -8.70 -16.19 -19.01
CA SER A 98 -7.52 -16.40 -18.19
C SER A 98 -7.84 -17.47 -17.16
N ASP A 99 -6.99 -18.49 -17.03
CA ASP A 99 -7.13 -19.47 -15.95
C ASP A 99 -6.81 -18.84 -14.59
N THR A 100 -5.88 -17.89 -14.55
CA THR A 100 -5.51 -17.11 -13.35
C THR A 100 -6.68 -16.26 -12.87
N TYR A 101 -7.39 -15.63 -13.80
CA TYR A 101 -8.50 -14.70 -13.55
C TYR A 101 -9.82 -15.24 -14.13
N CYS A 102 -10.11 -16.52 -13.86
CA CYS A 102 -11.25 -17.25 -14.41
C CYS A 102 -12.63 -16.74 -13.95
N HIS A 103 -12.67 -15.89 -12.91
CA HIS A 103 -13.88 -15.25 -12.40
C HIS A 103 -14.31 -14.00 -13.18
N LEU A 104 -13.41 -13.35 -13.93
CA LEU A 104 -13.71 -12.08 -14.62
C LEU A 104 -14.94 -12.14 -15.56
N PRO A 105 -15.20 -13.24 -16.30
CA PRO A 105 -16.39 -13.32 -17.14
C PRO A 105 -17.71 -13.21 -16.37
N ALA A 106 -17.68 -13.47 -15.06
CA ALA A 106 -18.81 -13.36 -14.14
C ALA A 106 -18.99 -11.96 -13.53
N ILE A 107 -18.22 -10.96 -13.96
CA ILE A 107 -18.46 -9.56 -13.57
C ILE A 107 -19.80 -9.10 -14.15
N ARG A 108 -20.66 -8.51 -13.30
CA ARG A 108 -21.93 -7.92 -13.74
C ARG A 108 -21.69 -6.70 -14.61
N ALA A 109 -22.40 -6.62 -15.73
CA ALA A 109 -22.35 -5.47 -16.61
C ALA A 109 -22.97 -4.25 -15.91
N ARG A 110 -22.24 -3.14 -15.90
CA ARG A 110 -22.61 -1.88 -15.24
C ARG A 110 -23.94 -1.30 -15.72
N THR A 111 -24.28 -1.50 -16.99
CA THR A 111 -25.54 -1.05 -17.60
C THR A 111 -26.77 -1.73 -17.04
N SER A 112 -26.60 -2.76 -16.20
CA SER A 112 -27.70 -3.60 -15.72
C SER A 112 -27.61 -3.85 -14.21
N LEU A 113 -26.88 -3.00 -13.47
CA LEU A 113 -26.81 -3.09 -12.02
C LEU A 113 -28.13 -2.63 -11.37
N PRO A 114 -28.70 -3.41 -10.43
CA PRO A 114 -29.97 -3.10 -9.80
C PRO A 114 -29.83 -2.12 -8.63
N GLY A 115 -30.86 -1.31 -8.38
CA GLY A 115 -31.02 -0.56 -7.12
C GLY A 115 -29.77 0.20 -6.67
N HIS A 116 -29.34 -0.01 -5.41
CA HIS A 116 -28.19 0.67 -4.82
C HIS A 116 -26.84 0.26 -5.45
N TRP A 117 -26.76 -0.87 -6.18
CA TRP A 117 -25.53 -1.29 -6.87
C TRP A 117 -25.15 -0.36 -8.03
N GLN A 118 -26.05 0.52 -8.49
CA GLN A 118 -25.76 1.53 -9.51
C GLN A 118 -24.61 2.47 -9.12
N ILE A 119 -24.30 2.61 -7.81
CA ILE A 119 -23.13 3.35 -7.34
C ILE A 119 -21.81 2.79 -7.89
N LEU A 120 -21.76 1.51 -8.30
CA LEU A 120 -20.59 0.89 -8.92
C LEU A 120 -20.41 1.26 -10.40
N ALA A 121 -21.48 1.73 -11.07
CA ALA A 121 -21.44 2.20 -12.46
C ALA A 121 -21.19 3.72 -12.59
N TRP A 122 -21.42 4.47 -11.51
CA TRP A 122 -21.30 5.92 -11.47
C TRP A 122 -19.83 6.40 -11.52
N ASN A 123 -19.62 7.64 -12.03
CA ASN A 123 -18.31 8.28 -12.12
C ASN A 123 -18.29 9.54 -11.23
N PRO A 124 -17.29 9.71 -10.33
CA PRO A 124 -17.24 10.83 -9.40
C PRO A 124 -16.99 12.19 -10.05
N GLY A 125 -17.80 13.19 -9.68
CA GLY A 125 -17.70 14.58 -10.12
C GLY A 125 -17.40 15.57 -8.98
N PRO A 126 -17.21 16.86 -9.31
CA PRO A 126 -16.99 17.92 -8.32
C PRO A 126 -18.10 18.04 -7.26
N GLU A 127 -19.34 17.69 -7.59
CA GLU A 127 -20.50 17.70 -6.70
C GLU A 127 -20.42 16.66 -5.58
N ASP A 128 -19.63 15.60 -5.79
CA ASP A 128 -19.43 14.53 -4.81
C ASP A 128 -18.17 14.75 -3.96
N PHE A 129 -17.53 15.91 -4.10
CA PHE A 129 -16.32 16.29 -3.38
C PHE A 129 -16.60 17.36 -2.33
N VAL A 130 -16.57 16.95 -1.06
CA VAL A 130 -16.75 17.84 0.08
C VAL A 130 -15.38 18.38 0.49
N LYS A 131 -15.14 19.65 0.19
CA LYS A 131 -13.91 20.35 0.59
C LYS A 131 -13.79 20.36 2.11
N ASP A 132 -12.57 20.13 2.60
CA ASP A 132 -12.29 20.21 4.03
C ASP A 132 -12.31 21.69 4.46
N SER A 133 -13.40 22.11 5.11
CA SER A 133 -13.60 23.49 5.58
C SER A 133 -12.72 23.84 6.80
N SER A 134 -12.22 22.81 7.50
CA SER A 134 -11.35 22.97 8.67
C SER A 134 -9.87 23.15 8.31
N SER A 135 -9.57 22.91 7.03
CA SER A 135 -8.26 22.78 6.45
C SER A 135 -7.89 24.03 5.66
N LEU A 136 -6.66 24.51 5.83
CA LEU A 136 -6.12 25.55 4.96
C LEU A 136 -5.83 25.07 3.53
N ALA A 137 -5.88 23.76 3.29
CA ALA A 137 -5.70 23.17 1.98
C ALA A 137 -7.01 23.27 1.17
N GLN A 138 -7.16 24.35 0.40
CA GLN A 138 -8.33 24.60 -0.45
C GLN A 138 -8.52 23.53 -1.55
N GLY A 139 -7.47 22.76 -1.85
CA GLY A 139 -7.47 21.69 -2.84
C GLY A 139 -7.84 20.30 -2.31
N LEU A 140 -8.00 20.13 -0.99
CA LEU A 140 -8.29 18.84 -0.38
C LEU A 140 -9.73 18.73 0.13
N GLY A 141 -10.22 17.49 0.12
CA GLY A 141 -11.57 17.15 0.54
C GLY A 141 -11.76 15.65 0.63
N LYS A 142 -13.00 15.25 0.89
CA LYS A 142 -13.43 13.87 1.02
C LYS A 142 -14.63 13.58 0.13
N LEU A 143 -14.91 12.30 -0.06
CA LEU A 143 -16.12 11.85 -0.74
C LEU A 143 -17.35 12.30 0.04
N HIS A 144 -18.38 12.75 -0.68
CA HIS A 144 -19.64 13.14 -0.09
C HIS A 144 -20.23 11.99 0.75
N PRO A 145 -20.68 12.25 2.00
CA PRO A 145 -21.14 11.21 2.92
C PRO A 145 -22.19 10.26 2.34
N ASN A 146 -23.17 10.77 1.59
CA ASN A 146 -24.19 9.93 0.95
C ASN A 146 -23.60 8.92 -0.05
N ARG A 147 -22.55 9.29 -0.79
CA ARG A 147 -21.88 8.38 -1.73
C ARG A 147 -21.02 7.36 -0.98
N TYR A 148 -20.36 7.83 0.09
CA TYR A 148 -19.58 6.98 0.98
C TYR A 148 -20.44 5.86 1.59
N ILE A 149 -21.59 6.21 2.17
CA ILE A 149 -22.51 5.25 2.82
C ILE A 149 -22.94 4.16 1.81
N LEU A 150 -23.32 4.53 0.59
CA LEU A 150 -23.70 3.54 -0.44
C LEU A 150 -22.57 2.55 -0.78
N LEU A 151 -21.32 3.01 -0.83
CA LEU A 151 -20.17 2.14 -1.09
C LEU A 151 -19.83 1.28 0.14
N ALA A 152 -19.96 1.84 1.34
CA ALA A 152 -19.74 1.12 2.59
C ALA A 152 -20.77 0.01 2.80
N ASP A 153 -22.07 0.30 2.58
CA ASP A 153 -23.15 -0.68 2.67
C ASP A 153 -22.95 -1.86 1.70
N LEU A 154 -22.49 -1.57 0.47
CA LEU A 154 -22.16 -2.62 -0.51
C LEU A 154 -20.98 -3.48 -0.06
N LEU A 155 -19.95 -2.89 0.54
CA LEU A 155 -18.86 -3.67 1.10
C LEU A 155 -19.37 -4.57 2.23
N GLU A 156 -20.24 -4.07 3.12
CA GLU A 156 -20.82 -4.88 4.18
C GLU A 156 -21.66 -6.04 3.63
N GLU A 157 -22.45 -5.80 2.59
CA GLU A 157 -23.22 -6.83 1.88
C GLU A 157 -22.30 -7.93 1.32
N LEU A 158 -21.24 -7.55 0.61
CA LEU A 158 -20.25 -8.49 0.07
C LEU A 158 -19.46 -9.20 1.17
N PHE A 159 -19.18 -8.53 2.27
CA PHE A 159 -18.51 -9.13 3.43
C PHE A 159 -19.39 -10.19 4.09
N LEU A 160 -20.71 -9.99 4.15
CA LEU A 160 -21.65 -11.01 4.61
C LEU A 160 -21.67 -12.22 3.66
N GLN A 161 -21.69 -11.99 2.35
CA GLN A 161 -21.60 -13.07 1.36
C GLN A 161 -20.28 -13.85 1.48
N TYR A 162 -19.17 -13.16 1.71
CA TYR A 162 -17.88 -13.79 1.99
C TYR A 162 -17.92 -14.65 3.25
N LYS A 163 -18.55 -14.20 4.34
CA LYS A 163 -18.74 -15.02 5.54
C LYS A 163 -19.58 -16.27 5.26
N MET A 164 -20.65 -16.13 4.50
CA MET A 164 -21.47 -17.27 4.09
C MET A 164 -20.67 -18.27 3.25
N TYR A 165 -19.83 -17.77 2.33
CA TYR A 165 -18.88 -18.59 1.58
C TYR A 165 -17.97 -19.37 2.53
N LEU A 166 -17.32 -18.71 3.49
CA LEU A 166 -16.43 -19.36 4.46
C LEU A 166 -17.16 -20.44 5.28
N MET A 167 -18.40 -20.17 5.72
CA MET A 167 -19.21 -21.13 6.47
C MET A 167 -19.60 -22.37 5.65
N GLY A 168 -19.68 -22.23 4.32
CA GLY A 168 -19.96 -23.33 3.40
C GLY A 168 -18.74 -24.23 3.12
N ILE A 169 -17.55 -23.85 3.57
CA ILE A 169 -16.33 -24.62 3.33
C ILE A 169 -16.21 -25.73 4.38
N PRO A 170 -16.03 -27.00 3.96
CA PRO A 170 -15.75 -28.09 4.90
C PRO A 170 -14.51 -27.80 5.75
N ALA A 171 -14.53 -28.14 7.04
CA ALA A 171 -13.44 -27.84 7.98
C ALA A 171 -12.05 -28.38 7.60
N ASN A 172 -11.98 -29.32 6.65
CA ASN A 172 -10.74 -29.89 6.13
C ASN A 172 -10.24 -29.24 4.83
N LYS A 173 -10.91 -28.18 4.36
CA LYS A 173 -10.54 -27.45 3.15
C LYS A 173 -10.24 -26.00 3.47
N GLU A 174 -9.20 -25.48 2.83
CA GLU A 174 -8.86 -24.07 2.90
C GLU A 174 -9.74 -23.25 1.94
N PRO A 175 -10.06 -21.99 2.30
CA PRO A 175 -10.69 -21.06 1.37
C PRO A 175 -9.81 -20.76 0.18
N ALA A 176 -10.44 -20.35 -0.92
CA ALA A 176 -9.72 -19.88 -2.08
C ALA A 176 -8.83 -18.68 -1.70
N ALA A 177 -7.52 -18.84 -1.89
CA ALA A 177 -6.50 -17.88 -1.48
C ALA A 177 -6.68 -16.48 -2.12
N SER A 178 -7.39 -16.41 -3.26
CA SER A 178 -7.66 -15.18 -4.01
C SER A 178 -8.75 -14.28 -3.42
N VAL A 179 -9.64 -14.79 -2.55
CA VAL A 179 -10.78 -14.01 -2.03
C VAL A 179 -10.35 -13.04 -0.93
N LYS A 180 -9.54 -13.52 0.03
CA LYS A 180 -9.11 -12.72 1.18
C LYS A 180 -8.40 -11.41 0.75
N PRO A 181 -7.46 -11.42 -0.20
CA PRO A 181 -6.83 -10.17 -0.68
C PRO A 181 -7.82 -9.14 -1.22
N LEU A 182 -8.85 -9.56 -1.96
CA LEU A 182 -9.88 -8.65 -2.49
C LEU A 182 -10.70 -7.99 -1.37
N VAL A 183 -11.07 -8.76 -0.35
CA VAL A 183 -11.77 -8.25 0.85
C VAL A 183 -10.90 -7.23 1.59
N SER A 184 -9.62 -7.56 1.80
CA SER A 184 -8.66 -6.69 2.47
C SER A 184 -8.45 -5.38 1.69
N SER A 185 -8.29 -5.46 0.36
CA SER A 185 -8.16 -4.30 -0.52
C SER A 185 -9.40 -3.41 -0.49
N ALA A 186 -10.60 -3.99 -0.61
CA ALA A 186 -11.84 -3.20 -0.57
C ALA A 186 -12.03 -2.51 0.79
N THR A 187 -11.72 -3.21 1.88
CA THR A 187 -11.77 -2.67 3.25
C THR A 187 -10.78 -1.52 3.43
N LEU A 188 -9.54 -1.67 2.95
CA LEU A 188 -8.56 -0.60 3.00
C LEU A 188 -9.00 0.62 2.16
N ALA A 189 -9.50 0.38 0.94
CA ALA A 189 -9.88 1.45 0.02
C ALA A 189 -11.06 2.29 0.55
N ILE A 190 -12.12 1.67 1.09
CA ILE A 190 -13.25 2.43 1.66
C ILE A 190 -12.80 3.25 2.87
N GLN A 191 -11.99 2.67 3.76
CA GLN A 191 -11.53 3.35 4.97
C GLN A 191 -10.62 4.54 4.65
N ARG A 192 -9.79 4.42 3.61
CA ARG A 192 -8.98 5.55 3.14
C ARG A 192 -9.81 6.70 2.58
N LEU A 193 -10.92 6.41 1.89
CA LEU A 193 -11.85 7.45 1.41
C LEU A 193 -12.49 8.23 2.57
N GLU A 194 -12.67 7.59 3.73
CA GLU A 194 -13.16 8.25 4.95
C GLU A 194 -12.05 9.03 5.68
N SER A 195 -10.87 8.42 5.86
CA SER A 195 -9.83 8.95 6.75
C SER A 195 -8.89 9.98 6.09
N ILE A 196 -8.57 9.82 4.80
CA ILE A 196 -7.49 10.58 4.16
C ILE A 196 -8.07 11.66 3.24
N PRO A 197 -7.85 12.96 3.55
CA PRO A 197 -8.24 14.03 2.64
C PRO A 197 -7.39 13.95 1.37
N SER A 198 -8.02 14.10 0.21
CA SER A 198 -7.36 14.00 -1.09
C SER A 198 -7.86 15.06 -2.08
N THR A 199 -7.17 15.22 -3.20
CA THR A 199 -7.64 16.05 -4.32
C THR A 199 -8.80 15.34 -5.02
N LEU A 200 -9.70 16.09 -5.68
CA LEU A 200 -10.80 15.53 -6.49
C LEU A 200 -10.33 14.36 -7.37
N GLU A 201 -9.23 14.55 -8.11
CA GLU A 201 -8.69 13.52 -9.03
C GLU A 201 -8.28 12.22 -8.32
N GLN A 202 -7.77 12.32 -7.10
CA GLN A 202 -7.33 11.14 -6.33
C GLN A 202 -8.48 10.46 -5.64
N MET A 203 -9.45 11.23 -5.15
CA MET A 203 -10.71 10.70 -4.69
C MET A 203 -11.40 9.94 -5.83
N SER A 204 -11.50 10.53 -7.02
CA SER A 204 -12.12 9.88 -8.19
C SER A 204 -11.40 8.59 -8.56
N LEU A 205 -10.07 8.59 -8.60
CA LEU A 205 -9.27 7.38 -8.86
C LEU A 205 -9.47 6.31 -7.78
N ALA A 206 -9.47 6.69 -6.49
CA ALA A 206 -9.67 5.78 -5.37
C ALA A 206 -11.08 5.16 -5.38
N VAL A 207 -12.11 5.95 -5.70
CA VAL A 207 -13.47 5.44 -5.88
C VAL A 207 -13.55 4.48 -7.07
N CYS A 208 -12.98 4.83 -8.23
CA CYS A 208 -12.97 3.94 -9.40
C CYS A 208 -12.24 2.61 -9.11
N ASN A 209 -11.16 2.65 -8.32
CA ASN A 209 -10.47 1.45 -7.83
C ASN A 209 -11.35 0.62 -6.88
N LEU A 210 -11.97 1.24 -5.89
CA LEU A 210 -12.88 0.54 -4.97
C LEU A 210 -14.03 -0.13 -5.74
N GLN A 211 -14.68 0.58 -6.67
CA GLN A 211 -15.75 0.01 -7.49
C GLN A 211 -15.26 -1.22 -8.27
N ARG A 212 -14.05 -1.17 -8.82
CA ARG A 212 -13.43 -2.30 -9.52
C ARG A 212 -13.23 -3.50 -8.59
N THR A 213 -12.66 -3.26 -7.41
CA THR A 213 -12.42 -4.30 -6.40
C THR A 213 -13.73 -4.92 -5.90
N LEU A 214 -14.78 -4.12 -5.70
CA LEU A 214 -16.10 -4.61 -5.28
C LEU A 214 -16.77 -5.47 -6.38
N LEU A 215 -16.71 -5.03 -7.64
CA LEU A 215 -17.22 -5.82 -8.77
C LEU A 215 -16.44 -7.12 -8.95
N GLU A 216 -15.12 -7.10 -8.76
CA GLU A 216 -14.29 -8.29 -8.85
C GLU A 216 -14.56 -9.26 -7.69
N LEU A 217 -14.77 -8.75 -6.47
CA LEU A 217 -15.14 -9.56 -5.31
C LEU A 217 -16.50 -10.25 -5.51
N ASP A 218 -17.52 -9.53 -6.00
CA ASP A 218 -18.83 -10.11 -6.37
C ASP A 218 -18.68 -11.22 -7.42
N ALA A 219 -17.87 -10.96 -8.47
CA ALA A 219 -17.61 -11.93 -9.54
C ALA A 219 -16.89 -13.17 -9.01
N MET A 220 -15.89 -13.01 -8.14
CA MET A 220 -15.14 -14.11 -7.53
C MET A 220 -16.05 -14.99 -6.65
N LEU A 221 -16.86 -14.38 -5.78
CA LEU A 221 -17.81 -15.10 -4.93
C LEU A 221 -18.85 -15.84 -5.80
N SER A 222 -19.42 -15.17 -6.80
CA SER A 222 -20.37 -15.77 -7.74
C SER A 222 -19.75 -16.92 -8.54
N TYR A 223 -18.49 -16.77 -8.98
CA TYR A 223 -17.76 -17.82 -9.67
C TYR A 223 -17.59 -19.05 -8.79
N LEU A 224 -17.12 -18.88 -7.56
CA LEU A 224 -16.85 -19.97 -6.63
C LEU A 224 -18.13 -20.71 -6.20
N GLN A 225 -19.23 -19.97 -6.00
CA GLN A 225 -20.48 -20.53 -5.48
C GLN A 225 -21.40 -21.08 -6.57
N ILE A 226 -21.36 -20.52 -7.80
CA ILE A 226 -22.34 -20.81 -8.85
C ILE A 226 -21.66 -21.31 -10.12
N PHE A 227 -20.81 -20.47 -10.73
CA PHE A 227 -20.40 -20.73 -12.11
C PHE A 227 -19.40 -21.86 -12.23
N ARG A 228 -18.49 -22.03 -11.28
CA ARG A 228 -17.52 -23.12 -11.28
C ARG A 228 -18.20 -24.49 -11.33
N GLY A 229 -19.20 -24.71 -10.47
CA GLY A 229 -19.97 -25.95 -10.45
C GLY A 229 -20.70 -26.22 -11.76
N ARG A 230 -21.22 -25.18 -12.43
CA ARG A 230 -21.84 -25.29 -13.76
C ARG A 230 -20.81 -25.61 -14.85
N MET A 231 -19.66 -24.95 -14.85
CA MET A 231 -18.58 -25.21 -15.82
C MET A 231 -18.04 -26.64 -15.73
N GLU A 232 -18.00 -27.20 -14.52
CA GLU A 232 -17.53 -28.56 -14.25
C GLU A 232 -18.65 -29.60 -14.43
N SER A 233 -19.91 -29.17 -14.59
CA SER A 233 -21.02 -30.07 -14.83
C SER A 233 -20.95 -30.65 -16.25
N GLY A 234 -21.04 -31.98 -16.39
CA GLY A 234 -21.17 -32.64 -17.69
C GLY A 234 -22.56 -32.47 -18.33
N GLY A 235 -23.28 -31.40 -17.97
CA GLY A 235 -24.68 -31.17 -18.32
C GLY A 235 -24.88 -30.47 -19.67
N ILE A 236 -26.08 -29.95 -19.87
CA ILE A 236 -26.45 -29.16 -21.06
C ILE A 236 -26.13 -27.68 -20.78
N ALA A 237 -25.82 -26.91 -21.83
CA ALA A 237 -25.60 -25.47 -21.75
C ALA A 237 -26.74 -24.78 -20.98
N ALA A 238 -26.39 -23.97 -19.98
CA ALA A 238 -27.38 -23.23 -19.20
C ALA A 238 -27.95 -22.07 -20.03
N ALA A 239 -29.20 -21.70 -19.75
CA ALA A 239 -29.75 -20.44 -20.24
C ALA A 239 -28.86 -19.27 -19.77
N ARG A 240 -28.81 -18.19 -20.57
CA ARG A 240 -27.98 -17.00 -20.28
C ARG A 240 -28.28 -16.51 -18.86
N ALA A 241 -27.28 -16.55 -17.98
CA ALA A 241 -27.45 -16.39 -16.53
C ALA A 241 -27.69 -14.94 -16.10
N GLY A 242 -27.52 -13.97 -17.00
CA GLY A 242 -27.70 -12.54 -16.72
C GLY A 242 -26.81 -11.64 -17.56
N PRO A 243 -26.84 -10.32 -17.31
CA PRO A 243 -26.01 -9.34 -17.99
C PRO A 243 -24.61 -9.33 -17.36
N PHE A 244 -23.79 -10.31 -17.73
CA PHE A 244 -22.38 -10.40 -17.36
C PHE A 244 -21.47 -9.88 -18.49
N ILE A 245 -20.22 -9.52 -18.15
CA ILE A 245 -19.24 -9.04 -19.13
C ILE A 245 -18.84 -10.16 -20.10
N GLY A 246 -18.62 -11.38 -19.62
CA GLY A 246 -18.19 -12.50 -20.45
C GLY A 246 -16.72 -12.45 -20.85
N ALA A 247 -16.32 -13.38 -21.72
CA ALA A 247 -14.94 -13.44 -22.25
C ALA A 247 -14.84 -14.00 -23.66
N TYR A 248 -13.80 -13.60 -24.38
CA TYR A 248 -13.46 -14.21 -25.66
C TYR A 248 -12.38 -15.27 -25.49
N THR A 249 -12.40 -16.28 -26.35
CA THR A 249 -11.44 -17.39 -26.32
C THR A 249 -11.29 -18.04 -27.69
N ALA A 250 -10.11 -18.59 -27.96
CA ALA A 250 -9.87 -19.48 -29.09
C ALA A 250 -9.87 -20.96 -28.67
N ASP A 251 -10.03 -21.25 -27.37
CA ASP A 251 -10.08 -22.61 -26.84
C ASP A 251 -11.53 -23.13 -26.81
N PRO A 252 -11.85 -24.22 -27.56
CA PRO A 252 -13.19 -24.80 -27.60
C PRO A 252 -13.65 -25.36 -26.25
N ILE A 253 -12.74 -25.86 -25.41
CA ILE A 253 -13.07 -26.39 -24.08
C ILE A 253 -13.52 -25.23 -23.18
N VAL A 254 -12.83 -24.10 -23.24
CA VAL A 254 -13.20 -22.89 -22.50
C VAL A 254 -14.55 -22.36 -22.97
N ALA A 255 -14.78 -22.29 -24.29
CA ALA A 255 -16.07 -21.90 -24.85
C ALA A 255 -17.22 -22.79 -24.34
N GLN A 256 -16.99 -24.10 -24.26
CA GLN A 256 -17.96 -25.05 -23.70
C GLN A 256 -18.23 -24.79 -22.22
N LYS A 257 -17.19 -24.59 -21.41
CA LYS A 257 -17.35 -24.25 -19.99
C LYS A 257 -18.19 -22.98 -19.80
N LEU A 258 -17.91 -21.93 -20.57
CA LEU A 258 -18.67 -20.68 -20.51
C LEU A 258 -20.14 -20.87 -20.94
N ALA A 259 -20.38 -21.68 -21.98
CA ALA A 259 -21.73 -22.06 -22.40
C ALA A 259 -22.48 -22.85 -21.31
N LEU A 260 -21.82 -23.81 -20.65
CA LEU A 260 -22.37 -24.57 -19.52
C LEU A 260 -22.68 -23.67 -18.33
N ALA A 261 -21.84 -22.66 -18.08
CA ALA A 261 -22.08 -21.66 -17.03
C ALA A 261 -23.26 -20.72 -17.33
N GLY A 262 -23.62 -20.57 -18.61
CA GLY A 262 -24.56 -19.55 -19.10
C GLY A 262 -23.95 -18.14 -19.12
N LEU A 263 -22.62 -18.04 -19.14
CA LEU A 263 -21.90 -16.76 -19.22
C LEU A 263 -21.72 -16.34 -20.69
N PRO A 264 -21.76 -15.04 -21.00
CA PRO A 264 -21.47 -14.57 -22.35
C PRO A 264 -20.07 -14.97 -22.80
N PHE A 265 -19.94 -15.49 -24.02
CA PHE A 265 -18.63 -15.85 -24.57
C PHE A 265 -18.53 -15.56 -26.06
N TRP A 266 -17.32 -15.34 -26.55
CA TRP A 266 -17.04 -15.20 -27.99
C TRP A 266 -15.95 -16.20 -28.38
N PHE A 267 -16.36 -17.28 -29.05
CA PHE A 267 -15.44 -18.32 -29.51
C PHE A 267 -14.90 -17.98 -30.90
N ILE A 268 -13.63 -17.66 -30.97
CA ILE A 268 -12.93 -17.17 -32.16
C ILE A 268 -12.16 -18.34 -32.80
N ARG A 269 -12.41 -18.63 -34.08
CA ARG A 269 -11.72 -19.69 -34.83
C ARG A 269 -11.47 -19.30 -36.29
N PRO A 270 -10.49 -19.89 -36.99
CA PRO A 270 -10.25 -19.57 -38.39
C PRO A 270 -11.50 -19.75 -39.25
N ALA A 271 -11.71 -18.88 -40.24
CA ALA A 271 -12.85 -18.99 -41.14
C ALA A 271 -12.59 -20.10 -42.19
N THR A 272 -13.06 -21.31 -41.92
CA THR A 272 -13.25 -22.36 -42.94
C THR A 272 -14.69 -22.35 -43.46
N ASP A 273 -14.96 -23.03 -44.56
CA ASP A 273 -16.31 -23.14 -45.12
C ASP A 273 -17.27 -23.82 -44.11
N GLU A 274 -16.79 -24.85 -43.39
CA GLU A 274 -17.55 -25.52 -42.33
C GLU A 274 -17.82 -24.60 -41.14
N ALA A 275 -16.82 -23.81 -40.72
CA ALA A 275 -16.97 -22.86 -39.62
C ALA A 275 -17.97 -21.74 -39.99
N SER A 276 -17.93 -21.26 -41.23
CA SER A 276 -18.82 -20.21 -41.73
C SER A 276 -20.28 -20.69 -41.77
N GLY A 277 -20.50 -21.95 -42.16
CA GLY A 277 -21.83 -22.59 -42.17
C GLY A 277 -22.44 -22.86 -40.78
N GLN A 278 -21.70 -22.60 -39.69
CA GLN A 278 -22.19 -22.76 -38.31
C GLN A 278 -22.84 -21.49 -37.75
N ILE A 279 -22.73 -20.36 -38.46
CA ILE A 279 -23.37 -19.09 -38.08
C ILE A 279 -24.86 -19.16 -38.44
N THR A 280 -25.73 -19.12 -37.45
CA THR A 280 -27.19 -19.15 -37.66
C THR A 280 -27.80 -17.75 -37.80
N GLN A 281 -27.11 -16.74 -37.29
CA GLN A 281 -27.54 -15.34 -37.33
C GLN A 281 -26.29 -14.44 -37.33
N VAL A 282 -26.26 -13.45 -38.23
CA VAL A 282 -25.19 -12.46 -38.27
C VAL A 282 -25.46 -11.36 -37.23
N LEU A 283 -24.51 -11.13 -36.33
CA LEU A 283 -24.60 -10.11 -35.28
C LEU A 283 -23.87 -8.82 -35.64
N SER A 284 -24.29 -7.71 -35.01
CA SER A 284 -23.62 -6.42 -35.12
C SER A 284 -22.40 -6.32 -34.20
N PHE A 285 -21.44 -5.51 -34.64
CA PHE A 285 -20.28 -5.15 -33.86
C PHE A 285 -20.62 -4.05 -32.86
N ARG A 286 -19.97 -4.10 -31.70
CA ARG A 286 -20.02 -3.07 -30.68
C ARG A 286 -18.61 -2.55 -30.46
N SER A 287 -18.45 -1.25 -30.69
CA SER A 287 -17.16 -0.58 -30.55
C SER A 287 -16.98 0.02 -29.16
N PRO A 288 -15.79 -0.11 -28.52
CA PRO A 288 -15.46 0.54 -27.26
C PRO A 288 -15.70 2.05 -27.30
N THR A 289 -15.39 2.70 -28.42
CA THR A 289 -15.58 4.14 -28.66
C THR A 289 -17.01 4.62 -28.46
N SER A 290 -18.01 3.74 -28.62
CA SER A 290 -19.42 4.11 -28.48
C SER A 290 -19.91 4.14 -27.03
N GLN A 291 -19.17 3.55 -26.09
CA GLN A 291 -19.62 3.32 -24.71
C GLN A 291 -18.61 3.70 -23.64
N LEU A 292 -17.32 3.80 -23.99
CA LEU A 292 -16.22 3.99 -23.06
C LEU A 292 -15.47 5.29 -23.36
N GLU A 293 -14.93 5.91 -22.32
CA GLU A 293 -13.96 6.98 -22.45
C GLU A 293 -12.60 6.39 -22.84
N LEU A 294 -12.06 6.79 -24.00
CA LEU A 294 -10.78 6.29 -24.52
C LEU A 294 -9.70 7.38 -24.54
N ALA A 295 -10.03 8.63 -24.25
CA ALA A 295 -9.05 9.70 -24.17
C ALA A 295 -8.13 9.46 -22.96
N PRO A 296 -6.79 9.42 -23.16
CA PRO A 296 -5.85 9.22 -22.07
C PRO A 296 -5.89 10.40 -21.09
N HIS A 297 -5.67 10.10 -19.82
CA HIS A 297 -5.59 11.10 -18.77
C HIS A 297 -4.26 11.86 -18.89
N SER A 298 -4.30 13.20 -18.89
CA SER A 298 -3.13 14.05 -19.18
C SER A 298 -1.96 13.92 -18.18
N LYS A 299 -2.25 13.55 -16.94
CA LYS A 299 -1.27 13.42 -15.84
C LYS A 299 -0.68 12.02 -15.64
N TYR A 300 -1.11 11.01 -16.39
CA TYR A 300 -0.71 9.62 -16.17
C TYR A 300 -0.18 9.04 -17.48
N ASP A 301 1.06 8.54 -17.48
CA ASP A 301 1.61 7.90 -18.66
C ASP A 301 1.01 6.50 -18.87
N ALA A 302 1.27 5.96 -20.05
CA ALA A 302 0.91 4.61 -20.41
C ALA A 302 1.65 3.58 -19.53
N ILE A 303 0.96 2.51 -19.18
CA ILE A 303 1.54 1.35 -18.51
C ILE A 303 1.91 0.36 -19.60
N ALA A 304 3.21 0.21 -19.86
CA ALA A 304 3.66 -0.71 -20.89
C ALA A 304 3.38 -2.16 -20.46
N VAL A 305 2.74 -2.93 -21.34
CA VAL A 305 2.50 -4.35 -21.13
C VAL A 305 3.23 -5.13 -22.22
N SER A 306 4.06 -6.09 -21.80
CA SER A 306 4.92 -6.84 -22.73
C SER A 306 4.15 -7.69 -23.75
N THR A 307 2.89 -8.01 -23.44
CA THR A 307 1.99 -8.83 -24.28
C THR A 307 0.54 -8.41 -24.03
N ASN A 308 -0.31 -8.45 -25.07
CA ASN A 308 -1.76 -8.26 -24.93
C ASN A 308 -2.45 -9.50 -24.31
N SER A 309 -2.09 -9.83 -23.07
CA SER A 309 -2.65 -10.92 -22.27
C SER A 309 -3.43 -10.34 -21.11
N THR A 310 -4.64 -10.89 -20.84
CA THR A 310 -5.47 -10.52 -19.69
C THR A 310 -4.67 -10.52 -18.39
N ASP A 311 -3.86 -11.55 -18.14
CA ASP A 311 -3.06 -11.66 -16.92
C ASP A 311 -2.14 -10.47 -16.72
N LYS A 312 -1.45 -10.05 -17.79
CA LYS A 312 -0.50 -8.94 -17.73
C LYS A 312 -1.20 -7.60 -17.57
N LYS A 313 -2.35 -7.41 -18.24
CA LYS A 313 -3.17 -6.19 -18.12
C LYS A 313 -3.78 -6.05 -16.73
N VAL A 314 -4.36 -7.14 -16.20
CA VAL A 314 -4.92 -7.15 -14.83
C VAL A 314 -3.83 -6.91 -13.80
N GLN A 315 -2.67 -7.55 -13.92
CA GLN A 315 -1.53 -7.28 -13.03
C GLN A 315 -1.05 -5.83 -13.10
N ALA A 316 -1.00 -5.24 -14.31
CA ALA A 316 -0.64 -3.84 -14.50
C ALA A 316 -1.63 -2.89 -13.78
N ILE A 317 -2.93 -3.11 -13.99
CA ILE A 317 -4.00 -2.34 -13.32
C ILE A 317 -3.92 -2.50 -11.80
N GLN A 318 -3.80 -3.73 -11.30
CA GLN A 318 -3.70 -4.03 -9.86
C GLN A 318 -2.47 -3.39 -9.22
N ARG A 319 -1.33 -3.30 -9.91
CA ARG A 319 -0.14 -2.59 -9.42
C ARG A 319 -0.40 -1.09 -9.26
N VAL A 320 -1.09 -0.48 -10.22
CA VAL A 320 -1.47 0.94 -10.11
C VAL A 320 -2.45 1.14 -8.96
N SER A 321 -3.48 0.31 -8.82
CA SER A 321 -4.40 0.37 -7.67
C SER A 321 -3.66 0.22 -6.34
N ALA A 322 -2.76 -0.75 -6.23
CA ALA A 322 -1.92 -0.95 -5.05
C ALA A 322 -1.04 0.29 -4.75
N SER A 323 -0.49 0.96 -5.76
CA SER A 323 0.30 2.20 -5.57
C SER A 323 -0.52 3.37 -5.03
N VAL A 324 -1.85 3.35 -5.20
CA VAL A 324 -2.78 4.38 -4.70
C VAL A 324 -3.32 4.02 -3.31
N GLU A 325 -3.42 2.72 -3.00
CA GLU A 325 -4.05 2.20 -1.79
C GLU A 325 -3.05 1.89 -0.66
N TRP A 326 -1.84 1.42 -0.99
CA TRP A 326 -0.88 0.95 0.02
C TRP A 326 0.03 2.03 0.57
N TYR A 327 0.32 1.93 1.87
CA TYR A 327 1.37 2.69 2.52
C TYR A 327 2.74 2.10 2.18
N ARG A 328 3.68 2.90 1.68
CA ARG A 328 5.08 2.51 1.65
C ARG A 328 5.63 2.57 3.07
N ASP A 329 6.47 1.60 3.41
CA ASP A 329 7.23 1.63 4.66
C ASP A 329 8.29 2.73 4.60
N PRO A 330 8.17 3.77 5.43
CA PRO A 330 9.08 4.92 5.40
C PRO A 330 10.47 4.60 5.97
N PHE A 331 10.62 3.42 6.58
CA PHE A 331 11.86 2.93 7.16
C PHE A 331 12.40 1.70 6.41
N ALA A 332 11.80 1.29 5.29
CA ALA A 332 12.43 0.28 4.44
C ALA A 332 13.78 0.79 3.92
N GLU A 333 14.78 -0.09 3.82
CA GLU A 333 16.04 0.28 3.15
C GLU A 333 15.71 0.78 1.73
N PRO A 334 16.40 1.81 1.24
CA PRO A 334 16.29 2.19 -0.16
C PRO A 334 16.71 0.96 -0.97
N ARG A 335 15.76 0.30 -1.63
CA ARG A 335 16.15 -0.55 -2.76
C ARG A 335 16.88 0.39 -3.71
N GLU A 336 18.13 0.07 -4.04
CA GLU A 336 18.67 0.52 -5.32
C GLU A 336 17.59 0.17 -6.33
N GLU A 337 16.90 1.19 -6.84
CA GLU A 337 15.99 1.02 -7.94
C GLU A 337 16.86 0.42 -9.04
N ALA A 338 16.70 -0.89 -9.26
CA ALA A 338 17.27 -1.53 -10.41
C ALA A 338 16.91 -0.64 -11.59
N GLU A 339 17.91 -0.24 -12.36
CA GLU A 339 17.80 0.48 -13.63
C GLU A 339 17.04 -0.34 -14.70
N SER A 340 15.98 -1.06 -14.33
CA SER A 340 14.87 -1.40 -15.21
C SER A 340 13.90 -0.22 -15.16
N GLY A 341 14.12 0.74 -16.06
CA GLY A 341 13.28 1.92 -16.20
C GLY A 341 11.81 1.54 -16.42
N GLU A 342 10.98 1.93 -15.45
CA GLU A 342 9.55 2.18 -15.56
C GLU A 342 9.09 2.88 -14.26
N VAL A 343 9.74 4.01 -13.96
CA VAL A 343 9.26 4.98 -12.98
C VAL A 343 8.74 6.18 -13.76
N LEU A 344 7.46 6.46 -13.55
CA LEU A 344 6.68 7.59 -14.08
C LEU A 344 7.31 8.92 -13.64
N GLU A 345 8.35 9.39 -14.34
CA GLU A 345 8.84 10.77 -14.19
C GLU A 345 8.07 11.72 -15.11
N ALA A 346 7.34 12.64 -14.49
CA ALA A 346 6.80 13.82 -15.16
C ALA A 346 7.94 14.66 -15.75
N ARG A 347 8.11 14.63 -17.08
CA ARG A 347 8.97 15.59 -17.77
C ARG A 347 8.43 17.01 -17.56
N GLN A 348 9.10 17.77 -16.69
CA GLN A 348 9.10 19.22 -16.81
C GLN A 348 9.82 19.57 -18.12
N SER A 349 9.13 20.29 -18.99
CA SER A 349 9.65 20.84 -20.23
C SER A 349 10.90 21.68 -19.98
N LYS A 350 12.08 21.14 -20.27
CA LYS A 350 13.31 21.92 -20.43
C LYS A 350 13.44 22.30 -21.90
N THR A 351 13.21 23.57 -22.18
CA THR A 351 13.69 24.23 -23.39
C THR A 351 15.21 24.16 -23.42
N VAL A 352 15.75 23.68 -24.54
CA VAL A 352 17.20 23.54 -24.81
C VAL A 352 17.74 24.90 -25.27
N PRO A 353 18.81 25.46 -24.65
CA PRO A 353 19.61 26.50 -25.29
C PRO A 353 20.65 25.87 -26.23
N PRO A 354 21.02 26.53 -27.34
CA PRO A 354 21.91 25.96 -28.33
C PRO A 354 23.37 25.95 -27.85
N GLU A 355 24.07 24.93 -28.32
CA GLU A 355 25.49 24.66 -28.12
C GLU A 355 26.37 25.83 -28.59
N SER A 356 27.41 26.14 -27.82
CA SER A 356 28.59 26.88 -28.31
C SER A 356 29.85 26.05 -28.09
N GLN A 357 30.62 25.99 -29.17
CA GLN A 357 31.72 25.08 -29.42
C GLN A 357 32.94 25.32 -28.53
N ALA A 358 33.66 24.23 -28.32
CA ALA A 358 34.99 24.19 -27.73
C ALA A 358 36.01 25.05 -28.50
N SER A 359 36.99 25.60 -27.77
CA SER A 359 38.33 25.78 -28.30
C SER A 359 39.38 25.66 -27.19
N SER A 360 40.37 24.83 -27.50
CA SER A 360 41.57 24.52 -26.73
C SER A 360 42.56 25.68 -26.66
N SER A 361 43.39 25.75 -25.60
CA SER A 361 44.85 25.77 -25.78
C SER A 361 45.61 25.45 -24.50
N ARG A 362 46.77 24.83 -24.71
CA ARG A 362 47.73 24.23 -23.76
C ARG A 362 48.74 25.26 -23.23
N ARG A 363 49.30 24.99 -22.04
CA ARG A 363 50.75 24.87 -21.69
C ARG A 363 50.93 25.23 -20.20
N GLY A 364 51.37 24.29 -19.36
CA GLY A 364 52.79 24.08 -18.99
C GLY A 364 52.95 24.60 -17.55
N GLY A 365 53.23 23.82 -16.51
CA GLY A 365 54.29 22.84 -16.36
C GLY A 365 55.46 23.49 -15.61
N LYS A 366 55.58 23.25 -14.29
CA LYS A 366 56.83 22.98 -13.55
C LYS A 366 56.62 22.98 -12.04
N ASP A 367 56.90 21.82 -11.43
CA ASP A 367 57.47 21.68 -10.10
C ASP A 367 58.77 22.48 -9.97
N VAL A 368 59.07 22.95 -8.74
CA VAL A 368 60.39 22.85 -8.07
C VAL A 368 60.36 23.62 -6.73
N SER A 369 60.58 22.84 -5.66
CA SER A 369 61.42 23.09 -4.47
C SER A 369 61.18 24.24 -3.48
N ARG A 370 61.08 23.81 -2.22
CA ARG A 370 61.19 24.52 -0.92
C ARG A 370 62.64 25.01 -0.68
N PRO A 371 62.89 26.06 0.15
CA PRO A 371 63.09 25.91 1.61
C PRO A 371 62.50 27.09 2.45
N ALA A 372 61.78 26.87 3.56
CA ALA A 372 62.25 26.88 4.97
C ALA A 372 63.02 28.14 5.46
N GLN A 373 62.35 29.10 6.12
CA GLN A 373 62.66 29.60 7.49
C GLN A 373 61.72 30.73 7.97
N THR A 374 61.19 30.55 9.19
CA THR A 374 60.88 31.52 10.29
C THR A 374 60.48 32.97 9.96
N GLU A 375 59.37 33.52 10.46
CA GLU A 375 59.26 34.04 11.85
C GLU A 375 57.82 34.02 12.44
N ARG A 376 57.77 34.11 13.77
CA ARG A 376 56.63 33.88 14.69
C ARG A 376 55.89 35.19 15.07
N ARG A 377 54.69 34.98 15.67
CA ARG A 377 53.99 35.72 16.78
C ARG A 377 52.59 36.22 16.34
N HIS A 378 51.47 36.09 17.07
CA HIS A 378 51.12 35.61 18.41
C HIS A 378 49.63 35.22 18.45
N ALA A 379 49.26 34.20 19.24
CA ALA A 379 47.88 33.89 19.64
C ALA A 379 47.83 33.87 21.18
N PRO A 380 46.82 34.46 21.86
CA PRO A 380 46.68 34.36 23.29
C PRO A 380 45.78 33.19 23.70
N TYR A 381 46.37 32.34 24.55
CA TYR A 381 45.84 31.28 25.43
C TYR A 381 45.70 29.82 24.94
N PRO A 382 46.18 28.84 25.75
CA PRO A 382 46.40 27.45 25.34
C PRO A 382 45.24 26.52 25.71
N LYS A 383 44.91 25.56 24.84
CA LYS A 383 44.07 24.39 25.17
C LYS A 383 44.97 23.19 25.52
N PRO A 384 44.72 22.46 26.63
CA PRO A 384 45.48 21.24 26.93
C PRO A 384 45.19 20.14 25.91
N LYS A 385 46.23 19.41 25.51
CA LYS A 385 46.18 18.27 24.60
C LYS A 385 45.71 17.01 25.36
N GLY A 386 44.62 16.40 24.90
CA GLY A 386 44.27 15.00 25.17
C GLY A 386 44.67 14.08 24.00
N PRO A 387 44.82 12.76 24.22
CA PRO A 387 45.47 11.84 23.29
C PRO A 387 44.60 11.44 22.08
N ALA A 388 45.27 10.76 21.15
CA ALA A 388 44.92 10.56 19.74
C ALA A 388 43.57 9.89 19.43
N ARG A 389 43.03 10.27 18.27
CA ARG A 389 41.76 9.83 17.65
C ARG A 389 41.66 8.31 17.50
N GLY A 390 40.75 7.70 18.26
CA GLY A 390 39.92 6.59 17.82
C GLY A 390 38.66 7.10 17.10
N VAL A 391 38.11 6.29 16.21
CA VAL A 391 36.87 6.54 15.44
C VAL A 391 35.71 6.90 16.39
N PRO A 392 34.88 7.94 16.13
CA PRO A 392 33.81 8.32 17.06
C PRO A 392 32.64 7.33 16.97
N GLY A 393 32.38 6.61 18.06
CA GLY A 393 31.08 5.97 18.29
C GLY A 393 29.97 7.02 18.52
N PRO A 394 28.69 6.66 18.36
CA PRO A 394 27.59 7.59 18.55
C PRO A 394 27.49 8.01 20.03
N SER A 395 27.69 9.29 20.28
CA SER A 395 27.57 9.90 21.61
C SER A 395 26.10 10.02 22.03
N VAL A 396 25.68 9.23 23.03
CA VAL A 396 24.43 9.48 23.76
C VAL A 396 24.64 9.25 25.26
N GLN A 397 25.29 10.22 25.91
CA GLN A 397 25.03 10.58 27.30
C GLN A 397 25.10 12.12 27.38
N GLY A 398 24.16 12.72 28.12
CA GLY A 398 23.95 14.15 28.17
C GLY A 398 25.19 14.95 28.57
N GLN A 399 25.82 15.59 27.58
CA GLN A 399 26.69 16.76 27.77
C GLN A 399 26.27 17.95 26.89
N GLY A 400 25.04 17.91 26.35
CA GLY A 400 24.32 19.09 25.88
C GLY A 400 22.92 19.02 26.47
N GLY A 401 22.45 20.09 27.12
CA GLY A 401 21.19 20.15 27.89
C GLY A 401 19.90 19.93 27.11
N GLY A 402 19.77 18.82 26.38
CA GLY A 402 18.56 18.41 25.67
C GLY A 402 17.64 17.54 26.53
N ARG A 403 16.34 17.55 26.20
CA ARG A 403 15.30 16.72 26.83
C ARG A 403 15.63 15.22 26.74
N ASN A 404 15.40 14.49 27.83
CA ASN A 404 15.40 13.03 27.81
C ASN A 404 14.21 12.52 26.96
N LYS A 405 14.50 11.83 25.84
CA LYS A 405 13.47 11.27 24.95
C LYS A 405 12.81 9.99 25.48
N PHE A 406 13.42 9.33 26.46
CA PHE A 406 12.89 8.14 27.14
C PHE A 406 11.95 8.50 28.30
N ASP A 407 11.77 9.80 28.58
CA ASP A 407 10.77 10.31 29.52
C ASP A 407 9.78 11.22 28.78
N LEU A 408 8.49 10.99 29.02
CA LEU A 408 7.43 11.82 28.42
C LEU A 408 7.48 13.23 29.02
N ILE A 409 7.24 14.24 28.19
CA ILE A 409 7.21 15.62 28.66
C ILE A 409 5.96 15.86 29.50
N HIS A 410 6.12 16.51 30.66
CA HIS A 410 5.01 16.89 31.52
C HIS A 410 4.52 18.30 31.15
N ARG A 411 3.45 18.36 30.34
CA ARG A 411 2.76 19.60 29.93
C ARG A 411 1.25 19.36 29.90
N GLN A 412 0.45 20.40 30.13
CA GLN A 412 -1.02 20.28 30.15
C GLN A 412 -1.61 19.86 28.79
N GLU A 413 -0.95 20.22 27.69
CA GLU A 413 -1.34 19.91 26.32
C GLU A 413 -0.98 18.46 25.94
N MET A 414 -0.02 17.85 26.66
CA MET A 414 0.42 16.48 26.38
C MET A 414 -0.59 15.48 26.97
N PRO A 415 -1.17 14.57 26.17
CA PRO A 415 -2.01 13.52 26.70
C PRO A 415 -1.17 12.51 27.51
N PRO A 416 -1.77 11.86 28.53
CA PRO A 416 -1.08 10.84 29.31
C PRO A 416 -0.88 9.54 28.50
N SER A 417 0.04 8.70 28.97
CA SER A 417 0.21 7.31 28.52
C SER A 417 -0.08 6.35 29.68
N ILE A 418 -0.41 5.10 29.37
CA ILE A 418 -0.59 4.06 30.39
C ILE A 418 0.74 3.80 31.09
N ALA A 419 0.70 3.60 32.41
CA ALA A 419 1.89 3.46 33.25
C ALA A 419 2.85 2.36 32.77
N ALA A 420 2.35 1.22 32.29
CA ALA A 420 3.16 0.14 31.74
C ALA A 420 4.07 0.63 30.59
N TRP A 421 3.49 1.32 29.61
CA TRP A 421 4.23 1.89 28.48
C TRP A 421 5.24 2.95 28.91
N GLN A 422 4.83 3.88 29.78
CA GLN A 422 5.71 4.95 30.26
C GLN A 422 6.90 4.40 31.05
N ASN A 423 6.67 3.44 31.95
CA ASN A 423 7.72 2.83 32.76
C ASN A 423 8.68 1.99 31.90
N SER A 424 8.13 1.21 30.97
CA SER A 424 8.92 0.41 30.03
C SER A 424 9.76 1.26 29.09
N LEU A 425 9.30 2.46 28.70
CA LEU A 425 10.10 3.40 27.90
C LEU A 425 11.26 3.99 28.71
N LYS A 426 11.02 4.35 29.98
CA LYS A 426 12.06 4.87 30.89
C LYS A 426 13.12 3.84 31.21
N ALA A 427 12.73 2.57 31.28
CA ALA A 427 13.60 1.44 31.64
C ALA A 427 14.44 0.91 30.47
N VAL A 428 14.33 1.48 29.26
CA VAL A 428 15.12 1.04 28.10
C VAL A 428 16.61 1.15 28.41
N ASP A 429 17.30 0.03 28.29
CA ASP A 429 18.74 -0.07 28.40
C ASP A 429 19.41 0.41 27.11
N THR A 430 19.86 1.66 27.15
CA THR A 430 20.56 2.31 26.03
C THR A 430 21.99 1.84 25.86
N THR A 431 22.53 1.07 26.81
CA THR A 431 23.92 0.56 26.77
C THR A 431 24.08 -0.69 25.92
N ARG A 432 22.98 -1.43 25.68
CA ARG A 432 22.96 -2.67 24.87
C ARG A 432 23.28 -2.47 23.38
N GLY A 433 23.44 -1.24 22.92
CA GLY A 433 23.74 -0.92 21.52
C GLY A 433 22.60 -1.31 20.56
N THR A 434 22.84 -1.11 19.27
CA THR A 434 21.86 -1.40 18.20
C THR A 434 22.15 -2.70 17.47
N PHE A 435 21.13 -3.27 16.82
CA PHE A 435 21.27 -4.43 15.94
C PHE A 435 21.91 -3.99 14.61
N GLY A 436 23.24 -3.98 14.60
CA GLY A 436 24.00 -3.62 13.42
C GLY A 436 24.03 -2.11 13.14
N PRO A 437 24.59 -1.72 11.97
CA PRO A 437 24.67 -0.34 11.56
C PRO A 437 23.28 0.21 11.28
N LEU A 438 22.94 1.34 11.90
CA LEU A 438 21.69 2.03 11.65
C LEU A 438 21.71 2.76 10.31
N CYS A 439 20.59 2.71 9.61
CA CYS A 439 20.29 3.63 8.54
C CYS A 439 20.03 5.03 9.09
N LYS A 440 20.33 6.07 8.31
CA LYS A 440 20.11 7.47 8.72
C LYS A 440 18.65 7.73 9.11
N THR A 441 17.71 7.13 8.39
CA THR A 441 16.26 7.28 8.58
C THR A 441 15.71 6.54 9.81
N ASP A 442 16.47 5.64 10.42
CA ASP A 442 16.03 4.88 11.60
C ASP A 442 15.69 5.79 12.79
N THR A 443 16.44 6.88 12.91
CA THR A 443 16.26 7.87 13.98
C THR A 443 15.22 8.96 13.65
N TYR A 444 14.54 8.84 12.50
CA TYR A 444 13.61 9.84 11.99
C TYR A 444 12.15 9.49 12.35
N TYR A 445 11.23 10.40 12.06
CA TYR A 445 9.81 10.26 12.37
C TYR A 445 8.92 10.61 11.17
N VAL A 446 7.83 9.86 11.01
CA VAL A 446 6.83 10.02 9.93
C VAL A 446 5.94 11.23 10.17
N PHE A 447 5.52 11.42 11.41
CA PHE A 447 4.94 12.65 11.96
C PHE A 447 5.90 13.23 13.01
N PRO A 448 5.82 14.51 13.40
CA PRO A 448 6.70 15.03 14.44
C PRO A 448 6.60 14.18 15.71
N GLU A 449 7.73 13.97 16.39
CA GLU A 449 7.72 13.37 17.72
C GLU A 449 6.78 14.20 18.62
N PRO A 450 5.82 13.58 19.34
CA PRO A 450 4.75 14.30 20.05
C PRO A 450 5.22 15.48 20.90
N ALA A 451 6.31 15.32 21.66
CA ALA A 451 6.80 16.39 22.52
C ALA A 451 7.37 17.57 21.73
N LEU A 452 7.79 17.43 20.45
CA LEU A 452 8.27 18.55 19.64
C LEU A 452 7.20 19.62 19.43
N ILE A 453 5.92 19.28 19.50
CA ILE A 453 4.83 20.25 19.36
C ILE A 453 4.79 21.18 20.58
N VAL A 454 5.00 20.62 21.78
CA VAL A 454 4.80 21.30 23.08
C VAL A 454 6.10 21.55 23.87
N SER A 455 7.26 21.20 23.32
CA SER A 455 8.55 21.38 23.98
C SER A 455 8.99 22.83 24.22
N PRO A 456 8.57 23.85 23.43
CA PRO A 456 9.01 25.22 23.68
C PRO A 456 8.57 25.73 25.06
N ASP A 457 9.46 26.43 25.77
CA ASP A 457 9.13 27.06 27.05
C ASP A 457 8.25 28.30 26.88
N SER A 458 8.40 29.01 25.77
CA SER A 458 7.52 30.13 25.39
C SER A 458 6.13 29.63 25.00
N GLU A 459 5.10 30.13 25.67
CA GLU A 459 3.70 29.85 25.35
C GLU A 459 3.33 30.23 23.92
N GLY A 460 3.71 31.43 23.47
CA GLY A 460 3.49 31.87 22.09
C GLY A 460 4.08 30.91 21.06
N ARG A 461 5.29 30.38 21.30
CA ARG A 461 5.89 29.36 20.41
C ARG A 461 5.15 28.02 20.46
N ARG A 462 4.62 27.60 21.61
CA ARG A 462 3.79 26.38 21.70
C ARG A 462 2.49 26.55 20.91
N LEU A 463 1.78 27.66 21.13
CA LEU A 463 0.55 28.00 20.40
C LEU A 463 0.79 28.07 18.89
N GLN A 464 1.89 28.69 18.48
CA GLN A 464 2.26 28.78 17.07
C GLN A 464 2.45 27.38 16.46
N ARG A 465 3.14 26.47 17.15
CA ARG A 465 3.36 25.09 16.67
C ARG A 465 2.07 24.28 16.60
N LEU A 466 1.15 24.45 17.57
CA LEU A 466 -0.15 23.80 17.55
C LEU A 466 -0.98 24.27 16.34
N HIS A 467 -1.03 25.58 16.09
CA HIS A 467 -1.70 26.12 14.90
C HIS A 467 -1.03 25.67 13.61
N HIS A 468 0.29 25.77 13.49
CA HIS A 468 1.02 25.29 12.32
C HIS A 468 0.80 23.80 12.05
N TYR A 469 0.77 22.96 13.08
CA TYR A 469 0.47 21.54 12.89
C TYR A 469 -0.97 21.35 12.43
N LYS A 470 -1.96 22.00 13.07
CA LYS A 470 -3.37 21.97 12.64
C LYS A 470 -3.50 22.31 11.15
N MET A 471 -2.79 23.35 10.74
CA MET A 471 -2.71 23.87 9.38
C MET A 471 -2.06 22.90 8.38
N LEU A 472 -1.00 22.22 8.80
CA LEU A 472 -0.24 21.28 7.97
C LEU A 472 -0.83 19.86 7.97
N ARG A 473 -1.66 19.50 8.95
CA ARG A 473 -2.19 18.14 9.14
C ARG A 473 -2.79 17.54 7.85
N PRO A 474 -3.72 18.20 7.12
CA PRO A 474 -4.26 17.67 5.87
C PRO A 474 -3.20 17.43 4.80
N VAL A 475 -2.21 18.33 4.71
CA VAL A 475 -1.08 18.21 3.77
C VAL A 475 -0.22 16.99 4.10
N LEU A 476 0.05 16.75 5.38
CA LEU A 476 0.83 15.61 5.85
C LEU A 476 0.11 14.29 5.61
N LEU A 477 -1.19 14.22 5.92
CA LEU A 477 -2.02 13.05 5.66
C LEU A 477 -2.09 12.76 4.16
N TYR A 478 -2.31 13.78 3.32
CA TYR A 478 -2.33 13.65 1.87
C TYR A 478 -0.99 13.16 1.30
N ARG A 479 0.12 13.74 1.75
CA ARG A 479 1.48 13.33 1.36
C ARG A 479 1.72 11.85 1.65
N LEU A 480 1.43 11.41 2.86
CA LEU A 480 1.67 10.03 3.29
C LEU A 480 0.64 9.06 2.72
N GLY A 481 -0.56 9.54 2.42
CA GLY A 481 -1.61 8.78 1.75
C GLY A 481 -1.28 8.55 0.27
N ASN A 482 -0.59 9.47 -0.38
CA ASN A 482 -0.29 9.38 -1.80
C ASN A 482 1.14 8.92 -2.05
N ALA A 483 1.30 7.66 -2.50
CA ALA A 483 2.63 7.07 -2.65
C ALA A 483 3.54 7.78 -3.66
N ARG A 484 2.97 8.61 -4.54
CA ARG A 484 3.72 9.39 -5.53
C ARG A 484 4.41 10.62 -4.94
N LEU A 485 3.99 11.10 -3.76
CA LEU A 485 4.58 12.28 -3.12
C LEU A 485 5.69 11.95 -2.13
N GLY A 486 6.01 10.66 -1.98
CA GLY A 486 7.08 10.16 -1.13
C GLY A 486 6.68 10.03 0.34
N HIS A 487 7.31 9.06 1.01
CA HIS A 487 7.02 8.71 2.40
C HIS A 487 8.19 8.98 3.35
N ASP A 488 9.27 9.59 2.85
CA ASP A 488 10.50 9.73 3.63
C ASP A 488 10.23 10.42 4.99
N PRO A 489 10.71 9.84 6.10
CA PRO A 489 10.55 10.44 7.40
C PRO A 489 11.47 11.67 7.53
N LEU A 490 11.21 12.53 8.51
CA LEU A 490 12.05 13.70 8.80
C LEU A 490 12.76 13.52 10.15
N SER A 491 13.97 14.06 10.26
CA SER A 491 14.68 14.13 11.54
C SER A 491 13.96 15.04 12.53
N SER A 492 14.27 14.91 13.83
CA SER A 492 13.74 15.84 14.85
C SER A 492 14.06 17.30 14.56
N GLN A 493 15.18 17.60 13.89
CA GLN A 493 15.56 18.97 13.58
C GLN A 493 14.78 19.52 12.37
N GLU A 494 14.57 18.71 11.34
CA GLU A 494 13.71 19.09 10.20
C GLU A 494 12.26 19.30 10.66
N TRP A 495 11.74 18.44 11.54
CA TRP A 495 10.40 18.65 12.13
C TRP A 495 10.29 19.95 12.93
N ARG A 496 11.33 20.36 13.66
CA ARG A 496 11.33 21.66 14.34
C ARG A 496 11.25 22.83 13.36
N GLU A 497 11.90 22.71 12.21
CA GLU A 497 11.87 23.73 11.15
C GLU A 497 10.50 23.78 10.48
N VAL A 498 9.90 22.61 10.18
CA VAL A 498 8.51 22.50 9.68
C VAL A 498 7.51 23.13 10.65
N LEU A 499 7.57 22.76 11.94
CA LEU A 499 6.70 23.31 12.98
C LEU A 499 6.92 24.81 13.24
N ALA A 500 8.11 25.33 12.94
CA ALA A 500 8.42 26.75 12.97
C ALA A 500 8.02 27.48 11.67
N GLY A 501 7.44 26.78 10.68
CA GLY A 501 7.01 27.36 9.41
C GLY A 501 8.12 27.59 8.38
N SER A 502 9.32 27.06 8.61
CA SER A 502 10.46 27.17 7.71
C SER A 502 10.41 26.10 6.61
N LEU A 503 9.50 26.25 5.65
CA LEU A 503 9.23 25.24 4.60
C LEU A 503 10.09 25.36 3.34
N ALA A 504 10.81 26.47 3.18
CA ALA A 504 11.62 26.75 1.99
C ALA A 504 12.98 27.35 2.37
N PRO A 505 14.03 27.14 1.55
CA PRO A 505 15.32 27.74 1.75
C PRO A 505 15.24 29.26 1.60
N GLN A 506 15.86 29.99 2.55
CA GLN A 506 16.05 31.43 2.47
C GLN A 506 17.55 31.77 2.40
N GLY A 507 17.94 32.61 1.44
CA GLY A 507 19.33 33.06 1.23
C GLY A 507 20.10 32.32 0.12
N THR A 508 21.29 32.82 -0.21
CA THR A 508 22.12 32.36 -1.36
C THR A 508 23.32 31.49 -0.99
N VAL A 509 23.65 31.33 0.30
CA VAL A 509 24.85 30.60 0.77
C VAL A 509 24.49 29.26 1.38
N ALA A 510 25.06 28.17 0.85
CA ALA A 510 24.81 26.77 1.21
C ALA A 510 25.16 26.42 2.68
N THR A 511 24.34 26.89 3.62
CA THR A 511 24.43 26.54 5.04
C THR A 511 23.73 25.21 5.33
N LYS A 512 24.09 24.54 6.43
CA LYS A 512 23.36 23.34 6.91
C LYS A 512 21.86 23.58 7.09
N LYS A 513 21.46 24.82 7.44
CA LYS A 513 20.06 25.23 7.54
C LYS A 513 19.40 25.26 6.16
N GLN A 514 20.07 25.80 5.15
CA GLN A 514 19.57 25.81 3.77
C GLN A 514 19.44 24.39 3.20
N GLN A 515 20.38 23.48 3.51
CA GLN A 515 20.28 22.08 3.09
C GLN A 515 19.03 21.39 3.65
N ARG A 516 18.73 21.57 4.94
CA ARG A 516 17.51 21.02 5.56
C ARG A 516 16.25 21.64 4.99
N ALA A 517 16.23 22.95 4.79
CA ALA A 517 15.12 23.63 4.14
C ALA A 517 14.89 23.12 2.71
N GLY A 518 15.96 22.78 1.98
CA GLY A 518 15.87 22.11 0.67
C GLY A 518 15.28 20.69 0.75
N VAL A 519 15.62 19.91 1.78
CA VAL A 519 15.01 18.59 2.04
C VAL A 519 13.51 18.74 2.32
N ILE A 520 13.14 19.67 3.21
CA ILE A 520 11.76 19.97 3.57
C ILE A 520 10.99 20.42 2.33
N GLN A 521 11.53 21.36 1.55
CA GLN A 521 10.91 21.85 0.33
C GLN A 521 10.69 20.71 -0.67
N ARG A 522 11.70 19.88 -0.92
CA ARG A 522 11.59 18.73 -1.83
C ARG A 522 10.49 17.75 -1.41
N LEU A 523 10.37 17.47 -0.11
CA LEU A 523 9.41 16.49 0.42
C LEU A 523 7.98 17.03 0.55
N LEU A 524 7.82 18.30 0.94
CA LEU A 524 6.50 18.88 1.22
C LEU A 524 5.93 19.67 0.04
N SER A 525 6.76 20.30 -0.81
CA SER A 525 6.27 21.18 -1.88
C SER A 525 5.25 20.54 -2.83
N PRO A 526 5.40 19.28 -3.28
CA PRO A 526 4.40 18.63 -4.12
C PRO A 526 3.01 18.56 -3.44
N ALA A 527 2.97 18.20 -2.16
CA ALA A 527 1.74 18.15 -1.37
C ALA A 527 1.19 19.56 -1.10
N LEU A 528 2.05 20.51 -0.74
CA LEU A 528 1.66 21.91 -0.51
C LEU A 528 1.00 22.54 -1.75
N LYS A 529 1.56 22.28 -2.95
CA LYS A 529 1.01 22.72 -4.24
C LYS A 529 -0.36 22.11 -4.52
N ALA A 530 -0.50 20.80 -4.35
CA ALA A 530 -1.78 20.11 -4.51
C ALA A 530 -2.87 20.66 -3.56
N CYS A 531 -2.43 21.12 -2.38
CA CYS A 531 -3.27 21.72 -1.36
C CYS A 531 -3.56 23.22 -1.58
N GLY A 532 -2.82 23.90 -2.46
CA GLY A 532 -2.84 25.36 -2.61
C GLY A 532 -2.23 26.12 -1.43
N LEU A 533 -1.44 25.45 -0.57
CA LEU A 533 -0.84 26.08 0.62
C LEU A 533 0.39 26.94 0.27
N ASP A 534 1.10 26.61 -0.82
CA ASP A 534 2.32 27.29 -1.24
C ASP A 534 2.08 28.72 -1.77
N ALA A 535 0.86 29.00 -2.22
CA ALA A 535 0.43 30.32 -2.69
C ALA A 535 -0.12 31.22 -1.56
N ARG A 536 -0.21 30.72 -0.32
CA ARG A 536 -0.81 31.49 0.78
C ARG A 536 0.18 32.45 1.43
N THR A 537 -0.34 33.63 1.80
CA THR A 537 0.43 34.68 2.47
C THR A 537 0.25 34.69 4.00
N ASP A 538 -0.75 34.00 4.52
CA ASP A 538 -1.10 33.91 5.95
C ASP A 538 -0.46 32.69 6.65
N PHE A 539 0.58 32.10 6.04
CA PHE A 539 1.46 31.11 6.67
C PHE A 539 2.93 31.47 6.40
N PRO A 540 3.84 31.40 7.40
CA PRO A 540 3.60 31.02 8.78
C PRO A 540 2.87 32.10 9.58
N LEU A 541 2.19 31.68 10.66
CA LEU A 541 1.54 32.61 11.56
C LEU A 541 2.58 33.41 12.34
N PRO A 542 2.42 34.75 12.49
CA PRO A 542 3.26 35.54 13.37
C PRO A 542 3.07 35.12 14.84
N LEU A 543 4.03 35.44 15.70
CA LEU A 543 3.92 35.17 17.14
C LEU A 543 2.93 36.11 17.85
N ASP A 544 2.63 37.25 17.24
CA ASP A 544 1.80 38.29 17.82
C ASP A 544 0.30 37.92 17.75
N ASN A 545 -0.40 38.04 18.88
CA ASN A 545 -1.86 37.86 18.99
C ASN A 545 -2.41 36.53 18.44
N LEU A 546 -1.70 35.42 18.65
CA LEU A 546 -2.19 34.08 18.30
C LEU A 546 -3.48 33.75 19.07
N PRO A 547 -4.51 33.19 18.40
CA PRO A 547 -5.73 32.81 19.09
C PRO A 547 -5.46 31.66 20.08
N PRO A 548 -6.19 31.59 21.20
CA PRO A 548 -6.03 30.52 22.17
C PRO A 548 -6.33 29.17 21.51
N PHE A 549 -5.58 28.15 21.92
CA PHE A 549 -5.76 26.78 21.44
C PHE A 549 -6.41 25.94 22.55
N PRO A 550 -7.61 25.36 22.35
CA PRO A 550 -8.26 24.56 23.40
C PRO A 550 -7.38 23.39 23.83
N ILE A 551 -7.18 23.21 25.15
CA ILE A 551 -6.29 22.18 25.70
C ILE A 551 -6.71 20.77 25.24
N ASN A 552 -8.02 20.48 25.23
CA ASN A 552 -8.52 19.18 24.80
C ASN A 552 -8.24 18.91 23.32
N ALA A 553 -8.42 19.91 22.45
CA ALA A 553 -8.05 19.82 21.04
C ALA A 553 -6.54 19.60 20.85
N ALA A 554 -5.70 20.18 21.72
CA ALA A 554 -4.25 19.95 21.67
C ALA A 554 -3.91 18.51 22.05
N LYS A 555 -4.55 17.97 23.09
CA LYS A 555 -4.40 16.57 23.50
C LYS A 555 -4.84 15.59 22.42
N GLU A 556 -6.00 15.84 21.80
CA GLU A 556 -6.54 15.03 20.69
C GLU A 556 -5.59 14.99 19.50
N MET A 557 -5.08 16.15 19.09
CA MET A 557 -4.12 16.27 18.00
C MET A 557 -2.80 15.53 18.31
N ILE A 558 -2.27 15.69 19.53
CA ILE A 558 -1.02 15.05 19.93
C ILE A 558 -1.21 13.54 20.09
N TRP A 559 -2.38 13.09 20.54
CA TRP A 559 -2.75 11.68 20.56
C TRP A 559 -2.75 11.09 19.15
N GLU A 560 -3.36 11.75 18.17
CA GLU A 560 -3.39 11.28 16.78
C GLU A 560 -1.97 11.16 16.18
N VAL A 561 -1.10 12.14 16.47
CA VAL A 561 0.31 12.13 16.08
C VAL A 561 1.04 10.92 16.69
N ALA A 562 0.80 10.68 17.98
CA ALA A 562 1.43 9.58 18.70
C ALA A 562 0.97 8.22 18.16
N GLU A 563 -0.35 8.04 18.00
CA GLU A 563 -0.98 6.85 17.47
C GLU A 563 -0.50 6.54 16.05
N SER A 564 -0.44 7.55 15.18
CA SER A 564 0.03 7.39 13.80
C SER A 564 1.49 6.95 13.76
N ASN A 565 2.38 7.63 14.49
CA ASN A 565 3.78 7.23 14.57
C ASN A 565 3.93 5.81 15.14
N PHE A 566 3.20 5.46 16.20
CA PHE A 566 3.26 4.13 16.81
C PHE A 566 2.83 3.02 15.83
N ARG A 567 1.77 3.24 15.02
CA ARG A 567 1.35 2.28 13.98
C ARG A 567 2.42 2.10 12.89
N PHE A 568 3.00 3.17 12.38
CA PHE A 568 4.10 3.10 11.40
C PHE A 568 5.33 2.38 12.01
N GLU A 569 5.66 2.71 13.25
CA GLU A 569 6.78 2.11 13.98
C GLU A 569 6.58 0.61 14.20
N LEU A 570 5.38 0.17 14.59
CA LEU A 570 5.07 -1.25 14.79
C LEU A 570 5.21 -2.05 13.49
N VAL A 571 4.63 -1.58 12.38
CA VAL A 571 4.72 -2.27 11.09
C VAL A 571 6.17 -2.43 10.64
N SER A 572 6.97 -1.39 10.83
CA SER A 572 8.37 -1.35 10.42
C SER A 572 9.24 -2.22 11.33
N LEU A 573 9.02 -2.17 12.64
CA LEU A 573 9.70 -3.02 13.62
C LEU A 573 9.36 -4.48 13.39
N ASP A 574 8.09 -4.82 13.21
CA ASP A 574 7.65 -6.20 12.97
C ASP A 574 8.33 -6.79 11.74
N ARG A 575 8.37 -6.03 10.64
CA ARG A 575 9.04 -6.45 9.41
C ARG A 575 10.52 -6.71 9.62
N ARG A 576 11.24 -5.82 10.32
CA ARG A 576 12.68 -5.98 10.58
C ARG A 576 12.97 -7.13 11.54
N ALA A 577 12.18 -7.24 12.61
CA ALA A 577 12.40 -8.21 13.66
C ALA A 577 12.01 -9.63 13.22
N SER A 578 10.95 -9.79 12.44
CA SER A 578 10.47 -11.10 11.98
C SER A 578 11.02 -11.51 10.61
N GLY A 579 11.36 -10.54 9.76
CA GLY A 579 11.67 -10.76 8.35
C GLY A 579 10.43 -10.98 7.47
N MET A 580 9.22 -10.78 8.00
CA MET A 580 7.95 -11.05 7.34
C MET A 580 7.16 -9.76 7.05
N SER A 581 6.30 -9.75 6.02
CA SER A 581 5.39 -8.62 5.77
C SER A 581 3.99 -8.95 6.29
N ARG A 582 3.70 -8.59 7.54
CA ARG A 582 2.47 -8.97 8.27
C ARG A 582 1.57 -7.78 8.60
N PHE A 583 1.30 -6.94 7.60
CA PHE A 583 0.55 -5.69 7.80
C PHE A 583 -0.81 -5.90 8.47
N GLU A 584 -1.61 -6.87 8.00
CA GLU A 584 -2.91 -7.19 8.60
C GLU A 584 -2.79 -7.56 10.09
N ALA A 585 -1.84 -8.44 10.43
CA ALA A 585 -1.61 -8.86 11.81
C ALA A 585 -1.10 -7.71 12.70
N CYS A 586 -0.33 -6.76 12.15
CA CYS A 586 0.01 -5.53 12.85
C CYS A 586 -1.23 -4.68 13.14
N MET A 587 -2.19 -4.62 12.22
CA MET A 587 -3.43 -3.85 12.39
C MET A 587 -4.37 -4.48 13.42
N GLU A 588 -4.30 -5.80 13.67
CA GLU A 588 -5.03 -6.45 14.77
C GLU A 588 -4.60 -5.97 16.17
N CYS A 589 -3.45 -5.30 16.30
CA CYS A 589 -3.00 -4.68 17.55
C CYS A 589 -3.77 -3.39 17.90
N PHE A 590 -4.65 -2.92 17.02
CA PHE A 590 -5.32 -1.64 17.16
C PHE A 590 -6.85 -1.78 17.13
N PRO A 591 -7.56 -0.87 17.83
CA PRO A 591 -9.01 -0.81 17.72
C PRO A 591 -9.42 -0.33 16.31
N GLY A 592 -10.64 -0.71 15.94
CA GLY A 592 -11.16 -0.50 14.59
C GLY A 592 -10.92 -1.72 13.70
N ARG A 593 -11.81 -1.93 12.73
CA ARG A 593 -11.66 -3.02 11.73
C ARG A 593 -10.80 -2.58 10.54
N ALA A 594 -10.30 -1.35 10.55
CA ALA A 594 -9.71 -0.68 9.42
C ALA A 594 -8.17 -0.74 9.45
N PRO A 595 -7.51 -1.27 8.40
CA PRO A 595 -6.06 -1.37 8.36
C PRO A 595 -5.41 -0.05 7.92
N VAL A 596 -5.69 1.04 8.64
CA VAL A 596 -5.17 2.39 8.38
C VAL A 596 -4.07 2.78 9.37
N LEU A 597 -3.05 3.48 8.87
CA LEU A 597 -1.90 3.94 9.67
C LEU A 597 -2.03 5.38 10.19
N MET A 598 -3.05 6.11 9.76
CA MET A 598 -3.25 7.53 10.10
C MET A 598 -4.70 7.97 9.86
N GLY A 599 -5.09 9.11 10.44
CA GLY A 599 -6.46 9.63 10.34
C GLY A 599 -7.44 8.81 11.17
N MET A 600 -7.01 8.37 12.36
CA MET A 600 -7.82 7.53 13.24
C MET A 600 -8.97 8.30 13.89
N PRO A 601 -10.16 7.70 14.06
CA PRO A 601 -11.24 8.30 14.83
C PRO A 601 -10.83 8.57 16.27
N LEU A 602 -11.22 9.72 16.83
CA LEU A 602 -10.92 10.04 18.23
C LEU A 602 -11.56 9.06 19.23
N ALA A 603 -12.66 8.41 18.84
CA ALA A 603 -13.30 7.35 19.62
C ALA A 603 -12.33 6.19 19.97
N ASP A 604 -11.29 5.98 19.15
CA ASP A 604 -10.29 4.93 19.39
C ASP A 604 -9.29 5.29 20.50
N ALA A 605 -9.21 6.56 20.92
CA ALA A 605 -8.27 7.01 21.95
C ALA A 605 -8.50 6.40 23.34
N LYS A 606 -9.70 5.87 23.58
CA LYS A 606 -10.09 5.19 24.82
C LYS A 606 -10.25 3.67 24.64
N ARG A 607 -9.83 3.14 23.50
CA ARG A 607 -9.88 1.71 23.14
C ARG A 607 -8.45 1.21 22.92
N GLY A 608 -8.29 -0.06 22.58
CA GLY A 608 -6.95 -0.58 22.27
C GLY A 608 -6.03 -0.53 23.48
N PHE A 609 -4.77 -0.15 23.26
CA PHE A 609 -3.80 0.15 24.32
C PHE A 609 -4.16 1.37 25.18
N GLY A 610 -5.05 2.25 24.70
CA GLY A 610 -5.50 3.43 25.44
C GLY A 610 -6.66 3.18 26.40
N ALA A 611 -7.21 1.95 26.45
CA ALA A 611 -8.36 1.64 27.30
C ALA A 611 -8.01 1.68 28.80
N ALA A 612 -8.96 2.13 29.63
CA ALA A 612 -8.75 2.29 31.07
C ALA A 612 -8.58 0.94 31.79
N ALA A 613 -9.43 -0.04 31.47
CA ALA A 613 -9.36 -1.37 32.06
C ALA A 613 -8.40 -2.26 31.27
N VAL A 614 -7.54 -3.01 31.98
CA VAL A 614 -6.57 -3.92 31.37
C VAL A 614 -7.25 -5.05 30.58
N GLN A 615 -8.46 -5.43 30.98
CA GLN A 615 -9.27 -6.42 30.27
C GLN A 615 -9.65 -5.96 28.86
N ASP A 616 -9.93 -4.68 28.69
CA ASP A 616 -10.25 -4.11 27.37
C ASP A 616 -8.99 -3.95 26.50
N ARG A 617 -7.81 -3.86 27.12
CA ARG A 617 -6.52 -3.87 26.42
C ARG A 617 -6.08 -5.28 26.01
N HIS A 618 -6.56 -6.31 26.70
CA HIS A 618 -6.11 -7.70 26.57
C HIS A 618 -6.07 -8.22 25.12
N PRO A 619 -7.12 -8.06 24.28
CA PRO A 619 -7.09 -8.58 22.92
C PRO A 619 -5.94 -8.01 22.08
N TYR A 620 -5.63 -6.73 22.28
CA TYR A 620 -4.61 -5.98 21.55
C TYR A 620 -3.19 -6.31 22.06
N ILE A 621 -3.05 -6.51 23.38
CA ILE A 621 -1.82 -7.01 23.99
C ILE A 621 -1.50 -8.42 23.46
N MET A 622 -2.52 -9.28 23.33
CA MET A 622 -2.35 -10.63 22.77
C MET A 622 -1.97 -10.61 21.29
N ALA A 623 -2.59 -9.74 20.49
CA ALA A 623 -2.21 -9.55 19.09
C ALA A 623 -0.73 -9.14 18.97
N LEU A 624 -0.28 -8.20 19.80
CA LEU A 624 1.13 -7.77 19.82
C LEU A 624 2.08 -8.89 20.30
N ALA A 625 1.67 -9.66 21.32
CA ALA A 625 2.44 -10.80 21.82
C ALA A 625 2.65 -11.88 20.73
N ARG A 626 1.62 -12.17 19.92
CA ARG A 626 1.73 -13.10 18.77
C ARG A 626 2.77 -12.65 17.76
N LEU A 627 2.79 -11.36 17.42
CA LEU A 627 3.81 -10.82 16.51
C LEU A 627 5.22 -11.01 17.08
N MET A 628 5.40 -10.71 18.37
CA MET A 628 6.68 -10.78 19.08
C MET A 628 7.25 -12.18 19.20
N CYS A 629 6.42 -13.23 19.12
CA CYS A 629 6.89 -14.62 19.15
C CYS A 629 7.88 -14.94 18.02
N ASP A 630 7.73 -14.28 16.87
CA ASP A 630 8.58 -14.46 15.70
C ASP A 630 9.74 -13.46 15.61
N TRP A 631 9.86 -12.55 16.58
CA TRP A 631 10.90 -11.52 16.55
C TRP A 631 12.27 -12.08 16.91
N ARG A 632 13.23 -11.96 15.99
CA ARG A 632 14.62 -12.40 16.12
C ARG A 632 15.49 -11.38 16.85
N TYR A 633 15.00 -10.89 17.99
CA TYR A 633 15.60 -9.79 18.75
C TYR A 633 16.35 -10.27 19.99
N SER A 634 15.70 -11.07 20.83
CA SER A 634 16.30 -11.62 22.05
C SER A 634 15.46 -12.79 22.57
N HIS A 635 15.78 -13.32 23.75
CA HIS A 635 14.95 -14.34 24.39
C HIS A 635 13.56 -13.75 24.70
N VAL A 636 12.57 -14.09 23.87
CA VAL A 636 11.16 -13.74 24.08
C VAL A 636 10.72 -14.31 25.44
N PRO A 637 10.28 -13.46 26.39
CA PRO A 637 9.78 -13.89 27.69
C PRO A 637 8.73 -15.01 27.57
N SER A 638 8.75 -15.98 28.50
CA SER A 638 7.84 -17.14 28.46
C SER A 638 6.37 -16.74 28.40
N ILE A 639 5.96 -15.71 29.17
CA ILE A 639 4.58 -15.23 29.17
C ILE A 639 4.12 -14.67 27.82
N ILE A 640 5.04 -14.12 27.00
CA ILE A 640 4.71 -13.67 25.63
C ILE A 640 4.48 -14.87 24.71
N ARG A 641 5.19 -15.99 24.94
CA ARG A 641 5.01 -17.24 24.18
C ARG A 641 3.72 -17.97 24.53
N GLU A 642 3.11 -17.66 25.67
CA GLU A 642 1.76 -18.10 26.03
C GLU A 642 0.72 -17.27 25.23
N SER A 643 0.89 -17.17 23.91
CA SER A 643 0.13 -16.28 23.02
C SER A 643 -1.29 -16.78 22.69
N GLU A 644 -1.83 -17.66 23.53
CA GLU A 644 -3.16 -18.22 23.43
C GLU A 644 -3.89 -18.08 24.77
N ASP A 645 -5.09 -17.49 24.73
CA ASP A 645 -6.10 -17.60 25.79
C ASP A 645 -7.26 -18.44 25.24
N PRO A 646 -7.11 -19.78 25.15
CA PRO A 646 -8.10 -20.63 24.51
C PRO A 646 -9.48 -20.58 25.19
N ASN A 647 -9.57 -20.06 26.41
CA ASN A 647 -10.82 -19.96 27.17
C ASN A 647 -11.33 -18.53 27.37
N GLY A 648 -10.60 -17.49 26.95
CA GLY A 648 -10.95 -16.08 27.16
C GLY A 648 -11.04 -15.67 28.64
N ARG A 649 -10.28 -16.33 29.53
CA ARG A 649 -10.44 -16.27 30.99
C ARG A 649 -9.15 -15.91 31.74
N TRP A 650 -8.20 -15.23 31.12
CA TRP A 650 -7.02 -14.79 31.86
C TRP A 650 -7.42 -13.89 33.05
N ALA A 651 -6.92 -14.25 34.23
CA ALA A 651 -7.09 -13.42 35.41
C ALA A 651 -6.42 -12.05 35.21
N LYS A 652 -7.01 -10.99 35.76
CA LYS A 652 -6.51 -9.61 35.62
C LYS A 652 -5.01 -9.47 35.92
N ALA A 653 -4.53 -10.16 36.96
CA ALA A 653 -3.12 -10.17 37.35
C ALA A 653 -2.20 -10.72 36.24
N LYS A 654 -2.61 -11.80 35.57
CA LYS A 654 -1.86 -12.40 34.46
C LYS A 654 -1.82 -11.47 33.24
N ILE A 655 -2.94 -10.79 32.95
CA ILE A 655 -2.98 -9.80 31.86
C ILE A 655 -2.04 -8.62 32.15
N PHE A 656 -1.97 -8.16 33.41
CA PHE A 656 -1.00 -7.13 33.80
C PHE A 656 0.45 -7.60 33.66
N GLU A 657 0.75 -8.84 34.05
CA GLU A 657 2.09 -9.42 33.88
C GLU A 657 2.48 -9.48 32.40
N LEU A 658 1.56 -9.92 31.53
CA LEU A 658 1.77 -9.91 30.09
C LEU A 658 1.97 -8.50 29.55
N GLU A 659 1.16 -7.52 29.98
CA GLU A 659 1.28 -6.12 29.56
C GLU A 659 2.67 -5.56 29.90
N LEU A 660 3.18 -5.82 31.10
CA LEU A 660 4.52 -5.40 31.49
C LEU A 660 5.61 -6.06 30.62
N ALA A 661 5.50 -7.36 30.37
CA ALA A 661 6.44 -8.08 29.53
C ALA A 661 6.43 -7.58 28.07
N VAL A 662 5.24 -7.42 27.48
CA VAL A 662 5.05 -6.96 26.10
C VAL A 662 5.56 -5.54 25.91
N THR A 663 5.21 -4.62 26.81
CA THR A 663 5.65 -3.22 26.71
C THR A 663 7.16 -3.08 26.86
N ALA A 664 7.77 -3.78 27.83
CA ALA A 664 9.22 -3.77 28.03
C ALA A 664 9.96 -4.39 26.84
N TYR A 665 9.45 -5.51 26.31
CA TYR A 665 10.04 -6.15 25.14
C TYR A 665 9.93 -5.25 23.89
N TYR A 666 8.78 -4.60 23.68
CA TYR A 666 8.58 -3.66 22.58
C TYR A 666 9.56 -2.49 22.61
N THR A 667 9.58 -1.73 23.72
CA THR A 667 10.35 -0.48 23.80
C THR A 667 11.84 -0.75 23.66
N GLN A 668 12.30 -1.85 24.25
CA GLN A 668 13.68 -2.29 24.15
C GLN A 668 14.00 -2.77 22.73
N ALA A 669 13.17 -3.63 22.11
CA ALA A 669 13.36 -4.08 20.74
C ALA A 669 13.43 -2.89 19.77
N PHE A 670 12.50 -1.95 19.89
CA PHE A 670 12.48 -0.76 19.07
C PHE A 670 13.78 0.05 19.18
N PHE A 671 14.27 0.31 20.40
CA PHE A 671 15.52 1.03 20.59
C PHE A 671 16.69 0.34 19.88
N ASN A 672 16.81 -0.98 20.01
CA ASN A 672 17.92 -1.65 19.37
C ASN A 672 17.82 -1.68 17.84
N PHE A 673 16.62 -1.74 17.25
CA PHE A 673 16.45 -1.71 15.79
C PHE A 673 16.51 -0.31 15.19
N PHE A 674 16.18 0.74 15.95
CA PHE A 674 16.03 2.11 15.42
C PHE A 674 16.97 3.15 16.06
N GLY A 675 17.65 2.80 17.16
CA GLY A 675 18.58 3.67 17.88
C GLY A 675 17.95 4.88 18.58
N ARG A 676 16.62 4.91 18.73
CA ARG A 676 15.90 5.99 19.39
C ARG A 676 14.74 5.45 20.24
N ALA A 677 14.25 6.29 21.14
CA ALA A 677 13.01 6.03 21.87
C ALA A 677 11.83 5.83 20.90
N ALA A 678 11.01 4.81 21.18
CA ALA A 678 9.74 4.59 20.50
C ALA A 678 8.74 5.68 20.86
N VAL A 679 7.82 5.98 19.94
CA VAL A 679 6.59 6.66 20.29
C VAL A 679 5.65 5.63 20.91
N VAL A 680 5.19 5.89 22.13
CA VAL A 680 4.33 4.96 22.88
C VAL A 680 2.86 5.40 22.79
N PRO A 681 1.90 4.46 22.88
CA PRO A 681 0.48 4.79 22.82
C PRO A 681 0.07 5.71 23.98
N MET A 682 -0.84 6.62 23.67
CA MET A 682 -1.39 7.61 24.60
C MET A 682 -2.90 7.41 24.76
N THR A 683 -3.50 8.03 25.78
CA THR A 683 -4.94 7.95 26.05
C THR A 683 -5.51 9.34 26.34
N LEU A 684 -6.79 9.53 26.05
CA LEU A 684 -7.53 10.76 26.36
C LEU A 684 -8.44 10.55 27.57
N THR A 685 -8.39 11.49 28.52
CA THR A 685 -9.15 11.39 29.77
C THR A 685 -10.41 12.25 29.79
N HIS A 686 -10.50 13.27 28.95
CA HIS A 686 -11.68 14.14 28.86
C HIS A 686 -12.81 13.46 28.07
N GLU A 687 -14.04 13.93 28.23
CA GLU A 687 -15.17 13.46 27.43
C GLU A 687 -14.98 13.86 25.97
N LEU A 688 -15.18 12.91 25.06
CA LEU A 688 -15.09 13.15 23.62
C LEU A 688 -16.48 13.62 23.18
N THR A 689 -16.54 14.78 22.54
CA THR A 689 -17.77 15.24 21.90
C THR A 689 -18.06 14.40 20.66
N ALA A 690 -19.33 14.09 20.40
CA ALA A 690 -19.74 13.23 19.29
C ALA A 690 -19.48 13.83 17.88
N ASP A 691 -19.06 15.11 17.80
CA ASP A 691 -18.99 15.91 16.57
C ASP A 691 -17.55 16.14 16.02
N THR A 692 -16.60 15.22 16.25
CA THR A 692 -15.22 15.35 15.71
C THR A 692 -14.73 14.14 14.96
#